data_AF-A0AAD8YQ73-F1
#
_entry.id   AF-A0AAD8YQ73-F1
#
_cell.length_a   1.000
_cell.length_b   1.000
_cell.length_c   1.000
_cell.angle_alpha   90.00
_cell.angle_beta   90.00
_cell.angle_gamma   90.00
#
_symmetry.space_group_name_H-M   'P 1'
#
loop_
_entity.id
_entity.type
_entity.pdbx_description
1 polymer ?
#
loop_
_entity_poly.entity_id
_entity_poly.type
_entity_poly.pdbx_seq_one_letter_code
_entity_poly.pdbx_strand_id
1 'polypeptide(L)'
;VLSVESLVAVGEVILTVLAMPQLDIITNTTILNSVCILSAVFQVATECLAKEKKRVLMSPASSVLFILLGYTLFLIGYLGTEESTAHVKTSVGLAIIGTICVSLNWWENYSTLFKISLLEEICKDMARSQNMVCILSAVVKILITAAVVGASVALSDWSSVTAVPASVSTTVFGLVGIQIASSALCRWFVVVAFKMHALRRCFLVPMYLASLTVLSILLGLLAAEVTQQSDSGSTFCQSGLPGANSTMAWFGRLMKDVTASLCARQVVSETRVGGLVVLGLSALSWWLGLVLSTVYIWFLKIRRIERTQDLFLKHMYEGAFLEQSMLLDTRFEIRSRNKEEGLKETVTVYLCATMWHETYDEMMKIIISMFRLDKYRPKINKHNDVMFEFHIYFDDAFKETHHIQHVNEYAETLVEVIKEVYVNFSEEDPCIFNNKPHLPQQKIISAPYGGRLEYTLPRGNVMMVHLKDKQLIRHKKRWSQIMYLYYLLGWRLNRKYFKMFEEGGNVDTLKENLKCEGSVCDPLQREKEKTYILALDGDTDFQPSAVMLLIDRLKLYPEVGAVCGRIHPTGTGPMVWYQKFEYAVGHWLQKTAEHVFGCVLCSPGCFSLFRASALMDDNVMKRYTTKATEASHYIQYDQGEDRWLCTLLLQQGWRVEYNAASDAYTNAPQDFTEFYNQRRRWGPSTMANTVNLLSSGGLTSERNSSISKLYILYQVISMGASILGPATICLMIAGSFTFVLNMEQNTALILATAPPAVYLALCFKLKADTQIQIAALMSILYAFLMTGTILSIIGDIVKQQTFMTPSGLFIIGMTLLYITTAAFHPQEFSLIIYGVLYFLCIPSGYLLLTIYSIVNMNNVTWGTRETGGKAKTVAVRTLRRQVLEATCYQCPCWNHEHSRREDTIEKEPLLGPTTSPDKDPQVHVASEENGR
;
A
#
# COMPACT_ATOMS: atom_id res chain seq x y z
N VAL A 1 14.99 -26.95 21.99
CA VAL A 1 14.73 -25.49 21.94
C VAL A 1 14.74 -24.86 23.33
N LEU A 2 13.82 -25.20 24.23
CA LEU A 2 13.77 -24.60 25.59
C LEU A 2 15.08 -24.76 26.39
N SER A 3 15.82 -25.86 26.25
CA SER A 3 17.12 -26.02 26.91
C SER A 3 18.18 -25.03 26.38
N VAL A 4 18.15 -24.72 25.08
CA VAL A 4 19.05 -23.72 24.48
C VAL A 4 18.64 -22.32 24.95
N GLU A 5 17.34 -22.02 24.93
CA GLU A 5 16.79 -20.76 25.44
C GLU A 5 17.10 -20.56 26.93
N SER A 6 17.09 -21.63 27.74
CA SER A 6 17.48 -21.59 29.15
C SER A 6 18.95 -21.24 29.31
N LEU A 7 19.82 -21.81 28.49
CA LEU A 7 21.26 -21.54 28.54
C LEU A 7 21.59 -20.12 28.06
N VAL A 8 20.88 -19.63 27.03
CA VAL A 8 20.93 -18.23 26.59
C VAL A 8 20.50 -17.29 27.72
N ALA A 9 19.39 -17.59 28.40
CA ALA A 9 18.88 -16.80 29.53
C ALA A 9 19.87 -16.77 30.70
N VAL A 10 20.48 -17.92 31.05
CA VAL A 10 21.54 -17.97 32.06
C VAL A 10 22.74 -17.11 31.65
N GLY A 11 23.17 -17.20 30.40
CA GLY A 11 24.26 -16.39 29.86
C GLY A 11 23.98 -14.89 29.93
N GLU A 12 22.77 -14.48 29.53
CA GLU A 12 22.32 -13.09 29.56
C GLU A 12 22.33 -12.52 30.98
N VAL A 13 21.79 -13.26 31.95
CA VAL A 13 21.72 -12.78 33.34
C VAL A 13 23.11 -12.79 34.00
N ILE A 14 23.94 -13.80 33.75
CA ILE A 14 25.33 -13.81 34.24
C ILE A 14 26.10 -12.60 33.68
N LEU A 15 25.97 -12.33 32.37
CA LEU A 15 26.66 -11.22 31.73
C LEU A 15 26.18 -9.89 32.30
N THR A 16 24.87 -9.64 32.30
CA THR A 16 24.29 -8.33 32.65
C THR A 16 24.25 -8.03 34.15
N VAL A 17 23.96 -9.03 34.99
CA VAL A 17 23.77 -8.83 36.44
C VAL A 17 25.04 -9.09 37.25
N LEU A 18 25.87 -10.06 36.85
CA LEU A 18 27.05 -10.45 37.64
C LEU A 18 28.36 -9.86 37.09
N ALA A 19 28.57 -9.93 35.77
CA ALA A 19 29.83 -9.54 35.17
C ALA A 19 29.91 -8.04 34.87
N MET A 20 28.94 -7.48 34.15
CA MET A 20 28.94 -6.09 33.69
C MET A 20 29.11 -5.03 34.79
N PRO A 21 28.50 -5.15 35.98
CA PRO A 21 28.70 -4.17 37.06
C PRO A 21 30.16 -4.04 37.53
N GLN A 22 31.00 -5.03 37.23
CA GLN A 22 32.42 -5.08 37.62
C GLN A 22 33.37 -4.61 36.50
N LEU A 23 32.83 -4.35 35.30
CA LEU A 23 33.58 -3.91 34.12
C LEU A 23 33.40 -2.39 33.92
N ASP A 24 34.37 -1.76 33.25
CA ASP A 24 34.28 -0.36 32.87
C ASP A 24 33.27 -0.15 31.72
N ILE A 25 32.82 1.09 31.54
CA ILE A 25 31.81 1.45 30.55
C ILE A 25 32.21 1.18 29.09
N ILE A 26 33.50 1.28 28.74
CA ILE A 26 34.00 1.04 27.38
C ILE A 26 34.00 -0.46 27.10
N THR A 27 34.47 -1.25 28.06
CA THR A 27 34.39 -2.72 27.97
C THR A 27 32.94 -3.18 27.92
N ASN A 28 32.06 -2.66 28.77
CA ASN A 28 30.64 -3.01 28.78
C ASN A 28 29.93 -2.74 27.45
N THR A 29 30.23 -1.62 26.79
CA THR A 29 29.63 -1.27 25.49
C THR A 29 30.20 -2.10 24.33
N THR A 30 31.44 -2.58 24.44
CA THR A 30 32.15 -3.22 23.32
C THR A 30 32.19 -4.73 23.40
N ILE A 31 32.19 -5.32 24.61
CA ILE A 31 32.16 -6.78 24.83
C ILE A 31 30.87 -7.39 24.26
N LEU A 32 29.79 -6.62 24.18
CA LEU A 32 28.54 -7.04 23.54
C LEU A 32 28.72 -7.44 22.08
N ASN A 33 29.64 -6.81 21.35
CA ASN A 33 29.92 -7.16 19.96
C ASN A 33 30.56 -8.55 19.80
N SER A 34 31.14 -9.12 20.87
CA SER A 34 31.75 -10.45 20.86
C SER A 34 30.73 -11.61 20.86
N VAL A 35 29.47 -11.31 21.12
CA VAL A 35 28.34 -12.25 21.13
C VAL A 35 28.12 -12.91 19.75
N CYS A 36 28.69 -12.38 18.68
CA CYS A 36 28.64 -13.00 17.35
C CYS A 36 29.58 -14.23 17.16
N ILE A 37 30.38 -14.62 18.17
CA ILE A 37 31.41 -15.66 18.05
C ILE A 37 30.90 -16.97 17.45
N LEU A 38 29.80 -17.53 17.99
CA LEU A 38 29.30 -18.82 17.53
C LEU A 38 28.64 -18.71 16.15
N SER A 39 27.99 -17.58 15.86
CA SER A 39 27.49 -17.27 14.51
C SER A 39 28.64 -17.26 13.50
N ALA A 40 29.77 -16.61 13.80
CA ALA A 40 30.94 -16.60 12.93
C ALA A 40 31.54 -18.00 12.75
N VAL A 41 31.63 -18.81 13.82
CA VAL A 41 32.10 -20.21 13.75
C VAL A 41 31.19 -21.07 12.87
N PHE A 42 29.86 -20.95 13.03
CA PHE A 42 28.91 -21.69 12.19
C PHE A 42 28.96 -21.26 10.73
N GLN A 43 29.19 -19.98 10.44
CA GLN A 43 29.40 -19.50 9.07
C GLN A 43 30.65 -20.13 8.44
N VAL A 44 31.78 -20.18 9.16
CA VAL A 44 32.99 -20.86 8.69
C VAL A 44 32.73 -22.35 8.43
N ALA A 45 32.06 -23.04 9.36
CA ALA A 45 31.74 -24.46 9.21
C ALA A 45 30.83 -24.72 7.99
N THR A 46 29.84 -23.85 7.77
CA THR A 46 28.92 -23.91 6.63
C THR A 46 29.66 -23.76 5.31
N GLU A 47 30.53 -22.76 5.19
CA GLU A 47 31.27 -22.50 3.96
C GLU A 47 32.28 -23.61 3.64
N CYS A 48 32.89 -24.21 4.67
CA CYS A 48 33.73 -25.41 4.50
C CYS A 48 32.94 -26.61 3.96
N LEU A 49 31.69 -26.80 4.39
CA LEU A 49 30.81 -27.87 3.90
C LEU A 49 30.29 -27.61 2.48
N ALA A 50 30.04 -26.35 2.11
CA ALA A 50 29.44 -25.96 0.84
C ALA A 50 30.38 -26.05 -0.38
N LYS A 51 31.70 -26.23 -0.19
CA LYS A 51 32.72 -26.33 -1.26
C LYS A 51 32.72 -25.19 -2.31
N GLU A 52 32.09 -24.04 -2.03
CA GLU A 52 32.05 -22.87 -2.93
C GLU A 52 33.19 -21.85 -2.66
N LYS A 53 33.43 -20.95 -3.63
CA LYS A 53 34.68 -20.19 -3.88
C LYS A 53 35.26 -19.36 -2.72
N LYS A 54 36.61 -19.39 -2.66
CA LYS A 54 37.61 -18.71 -1.79
C LYS A 54 37.43 -17.23 -1.38
N ARG A 55 36.52 -16.43 -1.96
CA ARG A 55 36.48 -14.96 -1.72
C ARG A 55 35.57 -14.55 -0.55
N VAL A 56 34.59 -15.39 -0.18
CA VAL A 56 33.69 -15.15 0.98
C VAL A 56 34.26 -15.78 2.27
N LEU A 57 34.98 -16.91 2.15
CA LEU A 57 35.68 -17.62 3.24
C LEU A 57 36.56 -16.74 4.13
N MET A 58 37.19 -15.73 3.55
CA MET A 58 38.08 -14.85 4.30
C MET A 58 37.35 -13.99 5.32
N SER A 59 36.06 -13.66 5.14
CA SER A 59 35.35 -12.73 6.04
C SER A 59 34.96 -13.40 7.37
N PRO A 60 34.25 -14.54 7.41
CA PRO A 60 33.89 -15.18 8.68
C PRO A 60 35.11 -15.71 9.44
N ALA A 61 36.13 -16.23 8.74
CA ALA A 61 37.36 -16.68 9.37
C ALA A 61 38.15 -15.52 10.02
N SER A 62 38.22 -14.36 9.33
CA SER A 62 38.82 -13.16 9.92
C SER A 62 38.00 -12.62 11.09
N SER A 63 36.67 -12.73 11.04
CA SER A 63 35.79 -12.37 12.16
C SER A 63 36.14 -13.17 13.43
N VAL A 64 36.25 -14.50 13.33
CA VAL A 64 36.65 -15.35 14.47
C VAL A 64 38.02 -14.92 15.01
N LEU A 65 38.99 -14.64 14.14
CA LEU A 65 40.32 -14.18 14.55
C LEU A 65 40.26 -12.86 15.34
N PHE A 66 39.50 -11.87 14.86
CA PHE A 66 39.34 -10.58 15.54
C PHE A 66 38.60 -10.71 16.87
N ILE A 67 37.59 -11.58 16.97
CA ILE A 67 36.89 -11.81 18.23
C ILE A 67 37.82 -12.46 19.27
N LEU A 68 38.58 -13.47 18.86
CA LEU A 68 39.59 -14.11 19.72
C LEU A 68 40.67 -13.12 20.12
N LEU A 69 41.15 -12.28 19.18
CA LEU A 69 42.10 -11.20 19.48
C LEU A 69 41.51 -10.24 20.55
N GLY A 70 40.25 -9.83 20.40
CA GLY A 70 39.55 -9.02 21.40
C GLY A 70 39.52 -9.67 22.78
N TYR A 71 39.19 -10.95 22.88
CA TYR A 71 39.24 -11.69 24.16
C TYR A 71 40.66 -11.80 24.73
N THR A 72 41.69 -12.02 23.90
CA THR A 72 43.08 -12.06 24.39
C THR A 72 43.53 -10.70 24.93
N LEU A 73 43.21 -9.61 24.24
CA LEU A 73 43.50 -8.24 24.70
C LEU A 73 42.72 -7.89 25.96
N PHE A 74 41.47 -8.34 26.06
CA PHE A 74 40.65 -8.20 27.26
C PHE A 74 41.26 -8.93 28.46
N LEU A 75 41.70 -10.18 28.28
CA LEU A 75 42.40 -10.95 29.31
C LEU A 75 43.73 -10.29 29.71
N ILE A 76 44.52 -9.81 28.75
CA ILE A 76 45.78 -9.09 29.03
C ILE A 76 45.50 -7.81 29.82
N GLY A 77 44.48 -7.04 29.42
CA GLY A 77 44.10 -5.80 30.12
C GLY A 77 43.61 -6.04 31.55
N TYR A 78 42.86 -7.11 31.79
CA TYR A 78 42.22 -7.36 33.09
C TYR A 78 43.02 -8.27 34.03
N LEU A 79 43.85 -9.19 33.50
CA LEU A 79 44.63 -10.16 34.29
C LEU A 79 46.14 -9.87 34.26
N GLY A 80 46.63 -9.12 33.27
CA GLY A 80 48.05 -8.81 33.09
C GLY A 80 48.56 -7.64 33.93
N THR A 81 47.71 -7.00 34.72
CA THR A 81 48.09 -5.97 35.70
C THR A 81 48.20 -6.59 37.11
N GLU A 82 49.32 -6.32 37.79
CA GLU A 82 49.86 -7.12 38.92
C GLU A 82 49.06 -7.08 40.25
N GLU A 83 47.86 -6.51 40.31
CA GLU A 83 47.02 -6.50 41.54
C GLU A 83 45.54 -6.86 41.29
N SER A 84 45.24 -7.77 40.35
CA SER A 84 43.85 -8.19 40.10
C SER A 84 43.28 -9.10 41.22
N THR A 85 42.32 -8.57 41.99
CA THR A 85 41.59 -9.29 43.06
C THR A 85 40.84 -10.52 42.53
N ALA A 86 40.67 -11.55 43.37
CA ALA A 86 39.99 -12.80 43.01
C ALA A 86 38.60 -12.59 42.40
N HIS A 87 37.87 -11.57 42.88
CA HIS A 87 36.56 -11.17 42.37
C HIS A 87 36.57 -10.66 40.92
N VAL A 88 37.63 -9.95 40.50
CA VAL A 88 37.77 -9.47 39.12
C VAL A 88 38.04 -10.65 38.18
N LYS A 89 38.88 -11.61 38.60
CA LYS A 89 39.18 -12.82 37.81
C LYS A 89 37.94 -13.66 37.55
N THR A 90 37.09 -13.85 38.56
CA THR A 90 35.81 -14.56 38.40
C THR A 90 34.85 -13.81 37.48
N SER A 91 34.77 -12.48 37.58
CA SER A 91 33.86 -11.66 36.76
C SER A 91 34.26 -11.67 35.28
N VAL A 92 35.56 -11.65 34.98
CA VAL A 92 36.11 -11.77 33.61
C VAL A 92 35.77 -13.14 33.00
N GLY A 93 35.95 -14.23 33.77
CA GLY A 93 35.56 -15.56 33.32
C GLY A 93 34.06 -15.68 33.06
N LEU A 94 33.24 -15.14 33.96
CA LEU A 94 31.79 -15.09 33.81
C LEU A 94 31.35 -14.25 32.60
N ALA A 95 32.05 -13.15 32.28
CA ALA A 95 31.77 -12.34 31.10
C ALA A 95 31.95 -13.14 29.80
N ILE A 96 33.07 -13.86 29.68
CA ILE A 96 33.38 -14.69 28.49
C ILE A 96 32.38 -15.85 28.35
N ILE A 97 32.08 -16.53 29.46
CA ILE A 97 31.08 -17.62 29.44
C ILE A 97 29.70 -17.07 29.08
N GLY A 98 29.34 -15.91 29.64
CA GLY A 98 28.09 -15.21 29.37
C GLY A 98 27.93 -14.89 27.88
N THR A 99 28.93 -14.25 27.25
CA THR A 99 28.87 -13.91 25.82
C THR A 99 28.81 -15.14 24.92
N ILE A 100 29.51 -16.23 25.24
CA ILE A 100 29.42 -17.50 24.51
C ILE A 100 28.02 -18.11 24.66
N CYS A 101 27.45 -18.11 25.87
CA CYS A 101 26.10 -18.62 26.09
C CYS A 101 25.04 -17.80 25.34
N VAL A 102 25.14 -16.47 25.33
CA VAL A 102 24.23 -15.58 24.58
C VAL A 102 24.39 -15.79 23.07
N SER A 103 25.59 -16.10 22.57
CA SER A 103 25.82 -16.34 21.14
C SER A 103 25.02 -17.51 20.57
N LEU A 104 24.54 -18.44 21.42
CA LEU A 104 23.65 -19.52 21.02
C LEU A 104 22.27 -19.02 20.61
N ASN A 105 21.87 -17.79 20.88
CA ASN A 105 20.52 -17.29 20.60
C ASN A 105 20.10 -17.42 19.12
N TRP A 106 21.06 -17.32 18.19
CA TRP A 106 20.83 -17.37 16.73
C TRP A 106 21.30 -18.68 16.07
N TRP A 107 21.44 -19.76 16.84
CA TRP A 107 21.83 -21.08 16.32
C TRP A 107 20.93 -21.58 15.18
N GLU A 108 19.65 -21.21 15.20
CA GLU A 108 18.63 -21.59 14.21
C GLU A 108 19.01 -21.16 12.79
N ASN A 109 19.69 -20.01 12.63
CA ASN A 109 20.07 -19.45 11.34
C ASN A 109 20.94 -20.40 10.51
N TYR A 110 21.73 -21.21 11.21
CA TYR A 110 22.73 -22.09 10.62
C TYR A 110 22.34 -23.56 10.72
N SER A 111 21.37 -23.90 11.57
CA SER A 111 20.87 -25.26 11.76
C SER A 111 20.38 -25.94 10.48
N THR A 112 19.74 -25.18 9.59
CA THR A 112 19.18 -25.68 8.32
C THR A 112 20.26 -26.04 7.30
N LEU A 113 21.51 -25.64 7.54
CA LEU A 113 22.62 -25.83 6.61
C LEU A 113 23.40 -27.13 6.88
N PHE A 114 23.27 -27.70 8.08
CA PHE A 114 24.00 -28.91 8.49
C PHE A 114 23.42 -30.22 7.91
N LYS A 115 22.30 -30.20 7.16
CA LYS A 115 21.63 -31.38 6.57
C LYS A 115 21.49 -32.59 7.52
N ILE A 116 21.23 -32.34 8.81
CA ILE A 116 20.94 -33.37 9.81
C ILE A 116 19.41 -33.48 9.93
N SER A 117 18.86 -34.68 9.72
CA SER A 117 17.39 -34.92 9.72
C SER A 117 16.70 -34.43 10.99
N LEU A 118 17.32 -34.67 12.15
CA LEU A 118 16.80 -34.25 13.45
C LEU A 118 16.68 -32.71 13.58
N LEU A 119 17.65 -31.96 13.06
CA LEU A 119 17.60 -30.49 13.08
C LEU A 119 16.51 -29.95 12.14
N GLU A 120 16.31 -30.62 11.00
CA GLU A 120 15.31 -30.22 10.01
C GLU A 120 13.87 -30.43 10.53
N GLU A 121 13.61 -31.54 11.21
CA GLU A 121 12.31 -31.80 11.89
C GLU A 121 12.04 -30.77 12.98
N ILE A 122 13.03 -30.49 13.85
CA ILE A 122 12.90 -29.50 14.93
C ILE A 122 12.58 -28.11 14.35
N CYS A 123 13.27 -27.69 13.29
CA CYS A 123 13.02 -26.40 12.65
C CYS A 123 11.63 -26.31 12.01
N LYS A 124 11.13 -27.40 11.43
CA LYS A 124 9.79 -27.46 10.84
C LYS A 124 8.69 -27.37 11.90
N ASP A 125 8.84 -28.07 13.02
CA ASP A 125 7.88 -28.05 14.12
C ASP A 125 7.89 -26.71 14.86
N MET A 126 9.06 -26.09 15.00
CA MET A 126 9.21 -24.76 15.57
C MET A 126 8.55 -23.68 14.69
N ALA A 127 8.68 -23.78 13.36
CA ALA A 127 7.98 -22.87 12.44
C ALA A 127 6.45 -22.96 12.56
N ARG A 128 5.90 -24.12 12.94
CA ARG A 128 4.45 -24.31 13.20
C ARG A 128 4.02 -23.80 14.57
N SER A 129 4.89 -23.88 15.57
CA SER A 129 4.60 -23.61 16.98
C SER A 129 5.26 -22.33 17.52
N GLN A 130 5.75 -21.46 16.63
CA GLN A 130 6.66 -20.36 16.97
C GLN A 130 6.12 -19.42 18.07
N ASN A 131 4.82 -19.08 18.02
CA ASN A 131 4.20 -18.23 19.03
C ASN A 131 4.24 -18.87 20.43
N MET A 132 3.97 -20.17 20.52
CA MET A 132 3.98 -20.89 21.80
C MET A 132 5.41 -21.01 22.34
N VAL A 133 6.39 -21.29 21.48
CA VAL A 133 7.81 -21.32 21.85
C VAL A 133 8.27 -19.97 22.40
N CYS A 134 7.86 -18.87 21.79
CA CYS A 134 8.19 -17.53 22.28
C CYS A 134 7.59 -17.24 23.67
N ILE A 135 6.32 -17.61 23.89
CA ILE A 135 5.65 -17.43 25.19
C ILE A 135 6.37 -18.24 26.27
N LEU A 136 6.68 -19.52 26.00
CA LEU A 136 7.39 -20.37 26.94
C LEU A 136 8.82 -19.89 27.21
N SER A 137 9.54 -19.44 26.19
CA SER A 137 10.88 -18.84 26.36
C SER A 137 10.84 -17.60 27.25
N ALA A 138 9.86 -16.71 27.08
CA ALA A 138 9.70 -15.54 27.93
C ALA A 138 9.49 -15.91 29.41
N VAL A 139 8.65 -16.92 29.68
CA VAL A 139 8.44 -17.42 31.05
C VAL A 139 9.73 -18.01 31.64
N VAL A 140 10.46 -18.81 30.86
CA VAL A 140 11.73 -19.40 31.27
C VAL A 140 12.77 -18.32 31.60
N LYS A 141 12.88 -17.29 30.77
CA LYS A 141 13.77 -16.14 31.03
C LYS A 141 13.42 -15.45 32.33
N ILE A 142 12.14 -15.13 32.55
CA ILE A 142 11.69 -14.49 33.81
C ILE A 142 12.07 -15.34 35.04
N LEU A 143 11.83 -16.65 34.98
CA LEU A 143 12.16 -17.56 36.08
C LEU A 143 13.67 -17.64 36.35
N ILE A 144 14.49 -17.73 35.29
CA ILE A 144 15.94 -17.79 35.41
C ILE A 144 16.50 -16.47 35.93
N THR A 145 16.03 -15.33 35.42
CA THR A 145 16.43 -14.01 35.93
C THR A 145 16.08 -13.87 37.40
N ALA A 146 14.86 -14.25 37.81
CA ALA A 146 14.45 -14.21 39.20
C ALA A 146 15.31 -15.13 40.09
N ALA A 147 15.62 -16.35 39.63
CA ALA A 147 16.44 -17.31 40.36
C ALA A 147 17.88 -16.82 40.55
N VAL A 148 18.52 -16.28 39.49
CA VAL A 148 19.90 -15.79 39.56
C VAL A 148 20.00 -14.53 40.40
N VAL A 149 19.04 -13.59 40.27
CA VAL A 149 18.98 -12.40 41.13
C VAL A 149 18.72 -12.79 42.59
N GLY A 150 17.84 -13.75 42.84
CA GLY A 150 17.58 -14.28 44.18
C GLY A 150 18.77 -15.01 44.80
N ALA A 151 19.64 -15.62 43.97
CA ALA A 151 20.87 -16.27 44.42
C ALA A 151 22.03 -15.29 44.62
N SER A 152 22.04 -14.15 43.92
CA SER A 152 23.13 -13.18 43.99
C SER A 152 22.98 -12.16 45.13
N VAL A 153 21.77 -11.97 45.65
CA VAL A 153 21.49 -11.07 46.78
C VAL A 153 21.22 -11.91 48.03
N ALA A 154 22.03 -11.71 49.08
CA ALA A 154 21.78 -12.35 50.37
C ALA A 154 20.42 -11.90 50.95
N LEU A 155 19.65 -12.83 51.53
CA LEU A 155 18.32 -12.56 52.11
C LEU A 155 18.34 -11.43 53.17
N SER A 156 19.49 -11.16 53.80
CA SER A 156 19.70 -10.05 54.73
C SER A 156 19.70 -8.66 54.08
N ASP A 157 20.11 -8.57 52.81
CA ASP A 157 20.29 -7.30 52.07
C ASP A 157 19.08 -6.97 51.18
N TRP A 158 18.01 -7.77 51.24
CA TRP A 158 16.79 -7.59 50.45
C TRP A 158 16.02 -6.28 50.76
N SER A 159 16.23 -5.74 51.96
CA SER A 159 15.71 -4.42 52.36
C SER A 159 16.27 -3.30 51.48
N SER A 160 17.53 -3.41 51.03
CA SER A 160 18.17 -2.46 50.11
C SER A 160 17.62 -2.53 48.69
N VAL A 161 17.11 -3.70 48.26
CA VAL A 161 16.47 -3.89 46.94
C VAL A 161 15.05 -3.33 46.92
N THR A 162 14.35 -3.34 48.06
CA THR A 162 12.97 -2.87 48.19
C THR A 162 12.84 -1.41 48.60
N ALA A 163 13.86 -0.82 49.25
CA ALA A 163 13.89 0.56 49.73
C ALA A 163 14.60 1.53 48.75
N VAL A 164 14.20 1.53 47.48
CA VAL A 164 14.77 2.46 46.48
C VAL A 164 14.15 3.87 46.65
N PRO A 165 14.96 4.94 46.84
CA PRO A 165 14.44 6.30 46.97
C PRO A 165 13.58 6.72 45.77
N ALA A 166 12.49 7.48 46.01
CA ALA A 166 11.53 7.88 44.97
C ALA A 166 12.18 8.60 43.76
N SER A 167 13.24 9.38 44.01
CA SER A 167 14.02 10.06 42.95
C SER A 167 14.80 9.09 42.06
N VAL A 168 15.31 8.00 42.62
CA VAL A 168 16.03 6.96 41.88
C VAL A 168 15.02 6.11 41.12
N SER A 169 13.91 5.75 41.76
CA SER A 169 12.81 5.00 41.14
C SER A 169 12.24 5.73 39.92
N THR A 170 11.99 7.04 40.01
CA THR A 170 11.50 7.85 38.88
C THR A 170 12.49 7.87 37.72
N THR A 171 13.80 7.97 38.01
CA THR A 171 14.86 7.93 36.98
C THR A 171 14.91 6.56 36.31
N VAL A 172 14.85 5.47 37.08
CA VAL A 172 14.87 4.09 36.57
C VAL A 172 13.65 3.83 35.68
N PHE A 173 12.44 4.16 36.14
CA PHE A 173 11.23 3.98 35.34
C PHE A 173 11.21 4.86 34.09
N GLY A 174 11.73 6.09 34.18
CA GLY A 174 11.91 6.96 33.03
C GLY A 174 12.86 6.37 31.98
N LEU A 175 14.03 5.87 32.40
CA LEU A 175 14.99 5.21 31.52
C LEU A 175 14.44 3.92 30.90
N VAL A 176 13.70 3.11 31.67
CA VAL A 176 13.00 1.92 31.15
C VAL A 176 11.98 2.32 30.09
N GLY A 177 11.17 3.35 30.35
CA GLY A 177 10.20 3.87 29.37
C GLY A 177 10.86 4.36 28.09
N ILE A 178 11.95 5.14 28.21
CA ILE A 178 12.74 5.60 27.07
C ILE A 178 13.35 4.41 26.30
N GLN A 179 13.89 3.42 26.99
CA GLN A 179 14.49 2.24 26.36
C GLN A 179 13.45 1.42 25.61
N ILE A 180 12.26 1.19 26.20
CA ILE A 180 11.16 0.47 25.56
C ILE A 180 10.70 1.21 24.31
N ALA A 181 10.46 2.52 24.42
CA ALA A 181 10.02 3.35 23.30
C ALA A 181 11.07 3.39 22.18
N SER A 182 12.35 3.58 22.53
CA SER A 182 13.46 3.64 21.57
C SER A 182 13.68 2.30 20.87
N SER A 183 13.60 1.19 21.59
CA SER A 183 13.73 -0.15 21.02
C SER A 183 12.58 -0.47 20.07
N ALA A 184 11.35 -0.11 20.45
CA ALA A 184 10.17 -0.30 19.60
C ALA A 184 10.25 0.53 18.31
N LEU A 185 10.66 1.80 18.42
CA LEU A 185 10.88 2.68 17.27
C LEU A 185 11.99 2.14 16.37
N CYS A 186 13.11 1.70 16.94
CA CYS A 186 14.21 1.12 16.19
C CYS A 186 13.75 -0.11 15.40
N ARG A 187 13.03 -1.05 16.03
CA ARG A 187 12.45 -2.20 15.33
C ARG A 187 11.54 -1.79 14.19
N TRP A 188 10.69 -0.79 14.40
CA TRP A 188 9.79 -0.28 13.37
C TRP A 188 10.55 0.33 12.19
N PHE A 189 11.54 1.20 12.45
CA PHE A 189 12.36 1.81 11.40
C PHE A 189 13.18 0.79 10.62
N VAL A 190 13.74 -0.22 11.29
CA VAL A 190 14.41 -1.34 10.64
C VAL A 190 13.45 -2.02 9.67
N VAL A 191 12.26 -2.43 10.13
CA VAL A 191 11.25 -3.08 9.28
C VAL A 191 10.88 -2.20 8.07
N VAL A 192 10.75 -0.89 8.26
CA VAL A 192 10.48 0.06 7.18
C VAL A 192 11.66 0.13 6.20
N ALA A 193 12.90 0.22 6.67
CA ALA A 193 14.10 0.28 5.85
C ALA A 193 14.22 -0.96 4.95
N PHE A 194 13.93 -2.15 5.48
CA PHE A 194 13.86 -3.39 4.70
C PHE A 194 12.76 -3.34 3.62
N LYS A 195 11.54 -2.91 3.98
CA LYS A 195 10.43 -2.78 3.02
C LYS A 195 10.73 -1.78 1.89
N MET A 196 11.49 -0.73 2.19
CA MET A 196 11.87 0.33 1.26
C MET A 196 13.15 0.05 0.45
N HIS A 197 13.78 -1.13 0.58
CA HIS A 197 15.08 -1.43 -0.06
C HIS A 197 16.22 -0.50 0.37
N ALA A 198 16.09 0.15 1.53
CA ALA A 198 17.08 1.07 2.08
C ALA A 198 18.04 0.37 3.06
N LEU A 199 18.29 -0.94 2.87
CA LEU A 199 19.05 -1.80 3.77
C LEU A 199 20.43 -1.23 4.13
N ARG A 200 21.20 -0.80 3.13
CA ARG A 200 22.58 -0.37 3.32
C ARG A 200 22.67 0.91 4.15
N ARG A 201 21.88 1.92 3.81
CA ARG A 201 21.99 3.27 4.39
C ARG A 201 21.15 3.43 5.67
N CYS A 202 19.98 2.80 5.74
CA CYS A 202 19.02 3.05 6.82
C CYS A 202 18.93 1.88 7.83
N PHE A 203 19.50 0.72 7.53
CA PHE A 203 19.56 -0.40 8.47
C PHE A 203 21.00 -0.71 8.90
N LEU A 204 21.87 -1.11 7.97
CA LEU A 204 23.23 -1.58 8.32
C LEU A 204 24.12 -0.48 8.90
N VAL A 205 24.19 0.68 8.25
CA VAL A 205 25.07 1.78 8.70
C VAL A 205 24.72 2.24 10.13
N PRO A 206 23.45 2.56 10.47
CA PRO A 206 23.10 2.90 11.86
C PRO A 206 23.43 1.81 12.87
N MET A 207 23.18 0.54 12.55
CA MET A 207 23.45 -0.58 13.47
C MET A 207 24.95 -0.80 13.69
N TYR A 208 25.79 -0.67 12.66
CA TYR A 208 27.25 -0.76 12.83
C TYR A 208 27.85 0.43 13.56
N LEU A 209 27.24 1.62 13.42
CA LEU A 209 27.74 2.83 14.05
C LEU A 209 27.18 3.06 15.46
N ALA A 210 26.17 2.32 15.92
CA ALA A 210 25.54 2.54 17.22
C ALA A 210 26.55 2.48 18.38
N SER A 211 27.29 1.38 18.52
CA SER A 211 28.31 1.25 19.59
C SER A 211 29.43 2.30 19.47
N LEU A 212 29.83 2.65 18.25
CA LEU A 212 30.86 3.67 18.00
C LEU A 212 30.38 5.09 18.30
N THR A 213 29.12 5.41 17.99
CA THR A 213 28.54 6.73 18.23
C THR A 213 28.29 6.95 19.72
N VAL A 214 27.80 5.94 20.44
CA VAL A 214 27.71 5.98 21.92
C VAL A 214 29.10 6.22 22.52
N LEU A 215 30.10 5.47 22.09
CA LEU A 215 31.48 5.64 22.56
C LEU A 215 32.06 7.02 22.21
N SER A 216 31.83 7.51 20.99
CA SER A 216 32.34 8.81 20.52
C SER A 216 31.69 9.99 21.24
N ILE A 217 30.38 9.91 21.52
CA ILE A 217 29.67 10.91 22.32
C ILE A 217 30.22 10.90 23.74
N LEU A 218 30.38 9.72 24.34
CA LEU A 218 30.92 9.58 25.70
C LEU A 218 32.34 10.15 25.81
N LEU A 219 33.23 9.81 24.88
CA LEU A 219 34.61 10.30 24.83
C LEU A 219 34.70 11.80 24.46
N GLY A 220 33.84 12.28 23.56
CA GLY A 220 33.80 13.69 23.17
C GLY A 220 33.32 14.60 24.30
N LEU A 221 32.32 14.17 25.06
CA LEU A 221 31.85 14.87 26.27
C LEU A 221 32.93 14.89 27.36
N LEU A 222 33.66 13.79 27.51
CA LEU A 222 34.79 13.69 28.43
C LEU A 222 35.94 14.63 28.03
N ALA A 223 36.28 14.70 26.74
CA ALA A 223 37.35 15.56 26.23
C ALA A 223 37.04 17.05 26.36
N ALA A 224 35.78 17.45 26.17
CA ALA A 224 35.32 18.83 26.36
C ALA A 224 35.44 19.31 27.82
N GLU A 225 35.20 18.42 28.78
CA GLU A 225 35.32 18.73 30.21
C GLU A 225 36.79 18.84 30.64
N VAL A 226 37.66 17.94 30.15
CA VAL A 226 39.11 17.93 30.45
C VAL A 226 39.83 19.16 29.87
N THR A 227 39.40 19.64 28.70
CA THR A 227 39.97 20.85 28.09
C THR A 227 39.64 22.13 28.86
N GLN A 228 38.58 22.15 29.70
CA GLN A 228 38.27 23.29 30.57
C GLN A 228 39.13 23.36 31.85
N GLN A 229 39.86 22.30 32.21
CA GLN A 229 40.63 22.19 33.46
C GLN A 229 42.16 22.20 33.31
N SER A 230 42.68 22.31 32.07
CA SER A 230 44.11 22.20 31.77
C SER A 230 44.89 23.49 32.11
N ASP A 231 45.05 23.82 33.39
CA ASP A 231 46.00 24.85 33.87
C ASP A 231 46.92 24.38 35.00
N SER A 232 46.86 23.10 35.39
CA SER A 232 47.86 22.50 36.29
C SER A 232 47.98 21.02 35.98
N GLY A 233 49.20 20.48 35.99
CA GLY A 233 49.55 19.10 35.63
C GLY A 233 48.97 18.00 36.54
N SER A 234 47.70 18.11 36.90
CA SER A 234 46.90 17.10 37.58
C SER A 234 46.52 15.98 36.60
N THR A 235 46.52 14.74 37.09
CA THR A 235 46.13 13.58 36.29
C THR A 235 44.61 13.55 36.07
N PHE A 236 44.16 12.91 34.98
CA PHE A 236 42.75 12.75 34.59
C PHE A 236 41.83 12.24 35.73
N CYS A 237 42.37 11.47 36.68
CA CYS A 237 41.63 10.94 37.83
C CYS A 237 41.75 11.77 39.12
N GLN A 238 42.54 12.85 39.09
CA GLN A 238 42.73 13.78 40.21
C GLN A 238 42.00 15.12 40.03
N SER A 239 41.56 15.46 38.82
CA SER A 239 40.79 16.67 38.54
C SER A 239 39.32 16.47 38.95
N GLY A 240 38.90 17.07 40.07
CA GLY A 240 37.51 16.99 40.54
C GLY A 240 36.54 17.72 39.61
N LEU A 241 35.40 17.11 39.25
CA LEU A 241 34.35 17.75 38.44
C LEU A 241 33.74 18.96 39.20
N PRO A 242 33.51 20.11 38.53
CA PRO A 242 32.80 21.24 39.13
C PRO A 242 31.31 20.91 39.37
N GLY A 243 30.75 21.49 40.43
CA GLY A 243 29.32 21.35 40.76
C GLY A 243 28.44 21.96 39.66
N ALA A 244 27.65 21.13 38.97
CA ALA A 244 26.72 21.57 37.93
C ALA A 244 25.57 22.43 38.50
N ASN A 245 25.20 23.50 37.77
CA ASN A 245 24.00 24.30 38.02
C ASN A 245 22.73 23.42 38.05
N SER A 246 21.73 23.85 38.83
CA SER A 246 20.52 23.09 39.21
C SER A 246 19.68 22.52 38.05
N THR A 247 19.80 23.06 36.83
CA THR A 247 19.05 22.60 35.65
C THR A 247 19.62 21.34 34.98
N MET A 248 20.87 20.95 35.27
CA MET A 248 21.52 19.75 34.69
C MET A 248 22.16 18.84 35.76
N ALA A 249 21.52 18.74 36.93
CA ALA A 249 22.01 17.92 38.05
C ALA A 249 22.16 16.42 37.69
N TRP A 250 21.33 15.89 36.78
CA TRP A 250 21.43 14.50 36.31
C TRP A 250 22.66 14.29 35.42
N PHE A 251 23.04 15.28 34.60
CA PHE A 251 24.18 15.22 33.69
C PHE A 251 25.51 15.24 34.47
N GLY A 252 25.61 16.11 35.49
CA GLY A 252 26.78 16.13 36.37
C GLY A 252 26.98 14.83 37.16
N ARG A 253 25.89 14.15 37.54
CA ARG A 253 25.94 12.82 38.17
C ARG A 253 26.39 11.73 37.19
N LEU A 254 25.83 11.72 35.97
CA LEU A 254 26.22 10.79 34.92
C LEU A 254 27.71 10.91 34.59
N MET A 255 28.23 12.12 34.40
CA MET A 255 29.65 12.34 34.13
C MET A 255 30.53 11.92 35.30
N LYS A 256 30.10 12.16 36.54
CA LYS A 256 30.81 11.68 37.73
C LYS A 256 30.88 10.14 37.77
N ASP A 257 29.79 9.45 37.44
CA ASP A 257 29.74 7.98 37.43
C ASP A 257 30.60 7.39 36.29
N VAL A 258 30.58 8.02 35.10
CA VAL A 258 31.43 7.63 33.96
C VAL A 258 32.91 7.81 34.30
N THR A 259 33.29 8.97 34.83
CA THR A 259 34.68 9.25 35.21
C THR A 259 35.11 8.34 36.37
N ALA A 260 34.25 8.11 37.37
CA ALA A 260 34.54 7.17 38.45
C ALA A 260 34.71 5.72 37.95
N SER A 261 33.87 5.26 37.02
CA SER A 261 33.99 3.93 36.42
C SER A 261 35.29 3.74 35.64
N LEU A 262 35.72 4.75 34.88
CA LEU A 262 36.98 4.73 34.13
C LEU A 262 38.21 4.87 35.03
N CYS A 263 38.13 5.71 36.07
CA CYS A 263 39.25 6.01 36.98
C CYS A 263 39.41 5.06 38.16
N ALA A 264 38.41 4.22 38.47
CA ALA A 264 38.50 3.19 39.51
C ALA A 264 39.47 2.04 39.16
N ARG A 265 40.13 2.09 38.00
CA ARG A 265 40.96 1.00 37.45
C ARG A 265 42.44 1.38 37.36
N GLN A 266 43.29 0.52 37.91
CA GLN A 266 44.75 0.64 37.84
C GLN A 266 45.31 0.72 36.41
N VAL A 267 44.69 0.05 35.44
CA VAL A 267 45.11 0.11 34.01
C VAL A 267 45.02 1.54 33.46
N VAL A 268 44.04 2.32 33.91
CA VAL A 268 43.84 3.72 33.49
C VAL A 268 44.62 4.68 34.40
N SER A 269 44.81 4.34 35.69
CA SER A 269 45.52 5.19 36.64
C SER A 269 47.05 5.03 36.66
N GLU A 270 47.60 3.85 36.36
CA GLU A 270 49.05 3.54 36.46
C GLU A 270 49.74 3.37 35.08
N THR A 271 49.10 2.75 34.09
CA THR A 271 49.72 2.43 32.78
C THR A 271 49.43 3.44 31.65
N ARG A 272 49.56 4.77 31.91
CA ARG A 272 49.46 5.89 30.93
C ARG A 272 48.75 5.56 29.59
N VAL A 273 49.40 5.76 28.45
CA VAL A 273 48.85 5.59 27.08
C VAL A 273 48.66 4.11 26.72
N GLY A 274 49.45 3.21 27.31
CA GLY A 274 49.46 1.79 26.97
C GLY A 274 48.16 1.06 27.32
N GLY A 275 47.62 1.28 28.52
CA GLY A 275 46.36 0.65 28.95
C GLY A 275 45.16 1.10 28.10
N LEU A 276 45.12 2.38 27.75
CA LEU A 276 44.06 2.96 26.92
C LEU A 276 44.11 2.44 25.46
N VAL A 277 45.32 2.22 24.94
CA VAL A 277 45.52 1.60 23.62
C VAL A 277 45.06 0.13 23.62
N VAL A 278 45.34 -0.65 24.67
CA VAL A 278 44.87 -2.04 24.77
C VAL A 278 43.34 -2.09 24.83
N LEU A 279 42.70 -1.22 25.61
CA LEU A 279 41.24 -1.11 25.66
C LEU A 279 40.66 -0.72 24.29
N GLY A 280 41.21 0.30 23.63
CA GLY A 280 40.79 0.73 22.29
C GLY A 280 40.97 -0.36 21.22
N LEU A 281 42.07 -1.11 21.25
CA LEU A 281 42.31 -2.22 20.33
C LEU A 281 41.37 -3.40 20.59
N SER A 282 41.03 -3.70 21.85
CA SER A 282 40.04 -4.73 22.18
C SER A 282 38.65 -4.37 21.66
N ALA A 283 38.24 -3.11 21.86
CA ALA A 283 36.98 -2.56 21.37
C ALA A 283 36.88 -2.58 19.84
N LEU A 284 37.94 -2.15 19.15
CA LEU A 284 38.03 -2.17 17.70
C LEU A 284 37.99 -3.61 17.16
N SER A 285 38.65 -4.55 17.84
CA SER A 285 38.69 -5.96 17.45
C SER A 285 37.29 -6.59 17.52
N TRP A 286 36.54 -6.39 18.59
CA TRP A 286 35.16 -6.89 18.68
C TRP A 286 34.22 -6.21 17.68
N TRP A 287 34.37 -4.91 17.44
CA TRP A 287 33.59 -4.20 16.42
C TRP A 287 33.85 -4.75 15.01
N LEU A 288 35.13 -4.91 14.63
CA LEU A 288 35.52 -5.52 13.35
C LEU A 288 35.00 -6.96 13.24
N GLY A 289 35.07 -7.72 14.33
CA GLY A 289 34.50 -9.06 14.44
C GLY A 289 33.01 -9.09 14.07
N LEU A 290 32.20 -8.22 14.68
CA LEU A 290 30.76 -8.13 14.41
C LEU A 290 30.49 -7.74 12.94
N VAL A 291 31.14 -6.69 12.43
CA VAL A 291 30.96 -6.22 11.04
C VAL A 291 31.31 -7.32 10.04
N LEU A 292 32.43 -8.02 10.22
CA LEU A 292 32.85 -9.10 9.31
C LEU A 292 31.93 -10.32 9.37
N SER A 293 31.35 -10.63 10.53
CA SER A 293 30.37 -11.73 10.68
C SER A 293 29.01 -11.42 10.03
N THR A 294 28.70 -10.15 9.81
CA THR A 294 27.39 -9.69 9.31
C THR A 294 27.48 -9.04 7.93
N VAL A 295 28.68 -9.01 7.32
CA VAL A 295 28.92 -8.37 6.02
C VAL A 295 28.10 -8.99 4.89
N TYR A 296 27.69 -10.26 5.02
CA TYR A 296 26.85 -10.95 4.04
C TYR A 296 25.51 -10.22 3.84
N ILE A 297 24.98 -9.57 4.88
CA ILE A 297 23.73 -8.80 4.84
C ILE A 297 23.82 -7.68 3.80
N TRP A 298 25.00 -7.09 3.61
CA TRP A 298 25.25 -6.02 2.64
C TRP A 298 24.97 -6.46 1.18
N PHE A 299 25.12 -7.75 0.91
CA PHE A 299 25.00 -8.37 -0.41
C PHE A 299 23.68 -9.14 -0.62
N LEU A 300 22.79 -9.17 0.38
CA LEU A 300 21.47 -9.81 0.26
C LEU A 300 20.63 -9.15 -0.84
N LYS A 301 20.09 -9.98 -1.73
CA LYS A 301 19.12 -9.57 -2.76
C LYS A 301 17.72 -9.90 -2.29
N ILE A 302 17.05 -8.91 -1.71
CA ILE A 302 15.71 -9.01 -1.12
C ILE A 302 14.67 -8.70 -2.21
N ARG A 303 13.45 -9.25 -2.15
CA ARG A 303 12.35 -8.81 -3.03
C ARG A 303 11.70 -7.53 -2.48
N ARG A 304 11.00 -6.76 -3.31
CA ARG A 304 10.31 -5.54 -2.84
C ARG A 304 9.14 -5.94 -1.94
N ILE A 305 9.08 -5.40 -0.72
CA ILE A 305 8.03 -5.67 0.28
C ILE A 305 8.00 -7.14 0.71
N GLU A 306 9.15 -7.70 1.04
CA GLU A 306 9.27 -9.02 1.67
C GLU A 306 8.75 -8.97 3.11
N ARG A 307 8.09 -10.05 3.60
CA ARG A 307 7.50 -10.05 4.94
C ARG A 307 8.60 -10.13 5.99
N THR A 308 8.43 -9.43 7.11
CA THR A 308 9.40 -9.41 8.23
C THR A 308 9.72 -10.82 8.75
N GLN A 309 8.73 -11.71 8.79
CA GLN A 309 8.88 -13.12 9.17
C GLN A 309 9.81 -13.94 8.23
N ASP A 310 9.94 -13.49 6.98
CA ASP A 310 10.80 -14.14 5.97
C ASP A 310 12.22 -13.56 5.99
N LEU A 311 12.40 -12.38 6.63
CA LEU A 311 13.67 -11.66 6.74
C LEU A 311 14.42 -12.02 8.04
N PHE A 312 13.69 -12.09 9.15
CA PHE A 312 14.22 -12.36 10.49
C PHE A 312 13.86 -13.79 10.92
N LEU A 313 14.67 -14.41 11.77
CA LEU A 313 14.35 -15.75 12.31
C LEU A 313 13.31 -15.62 13.42
N LYS A 314 13.59 -14.72 14.37
CA LYS A 314 12.74 -14.46 15.52
C LYS A 314 11.87 -13.23 15.26
N HIS A 315 10.64 -13.29 15.79
CA HIS A 315 9.72 -12.15 15.73
C HIS A 315 10.12 -11.07 16.75
N MET A 316 10.71 -11.51 17.86
CA MET A 316 11.17 -10.73 18.99
C MET A 316 12.68 -10.50 18.90
N TYR A 317 13.16 -9.42 19.51
CA TYR A 317 14.57 -9.10 19.66
C TYR A 317 14.93 -9.04 21.15
N GLU A 318 16.21 -9.20 21.48
CA GLU A 318 16.65 -8.98 22.86
C GLU A 318 16.85 -7.49 23.13
N GLY A 319 16.17 -6.96 24.14
CA GLY A 319 16.27 -5.55 24.52
C GLY A 319 17.67 -5.16 25.00
N ALA A 320 18.39 -6.09 25.63
CA ALA A 320 19.77 -5.88 26.10
C ALA A 320 20.81 -5.88 24.97
N PHE A 321 20.50 -6.48 23.83
CA PHE A 321 21.41 -6.66 22.69
C PHE A 321 20.74 -6.24 21.38
N LEU A 322 20.13 -5.05 21.35
CA LEU A 322 19.26 -4.65 20.24
C LEU A 322 19.97 -4.71 18.88
N GLU A 323 21.19 -4.15 18.78
CA GLU A 323 21.91 -4.08 17.51
C GLU A 323 22.38 -5.46 17.05
N GLN A 324 23.00 -6.22 17.97
CA GLN A 324 23.52 -7.56 17.70
C GLN A 324 22.37 -8.51 17.37
N SER A 325 21.26 -8.41 18.10
CA SER A 325 20.05 -9.18 17.84
C SER A 325 19.51 -8.89 16.46
N MET A 326 19.40 -7.63 16.04
CA MET A 326 18.81 -7.30 14.74
C MET A 326 19.72 -7.71 13.57
N LEU A 327 21.04 -7.60 13.72
CA LEU A 327 21.99 -8.03 12.70
C LEU A 327 22.07 -9.56 12.60
N LEU A 328 22.25 -10.27 13.71
CA LEU A 328 22.45 -11.73 13.73
C LEU A 328 21.15 -12.53 13.49
N ASP A 329 19.99 -11.93 13.78
CA ASP A 329 18.67 -12.51 13.51
C ASP A 329 18.25 -12.41 12.04
N THR A 330 18.98 -11.63 11.22
CA THR A 330 18.75 -11.60 9.77
C THR A 330 19.10 -12.97 9.19
N ARG A 331 18.20 -13.56 8.40
CA ARG A 331 18.43 -14.89 7.82
C ARG A 331 19.63 -14.89 6.88
N PHE A 332 20.55 -15.83 7.08
CA PHE A 332 21.74 -16.01 6.27
C PHE A 332 21.39 -16.36 4.82
N GLU A 333 20.43 -17.27 4.65
CA GLU A 333 19.80 -17.56 3.38
C GLU A 333 18.32 -17.18 3.47
N ILE A 334 17.90 -16.16 2.72
CA ILE A 334 16.48 -15.86 2.57
C ILE A 334 15.88 -17.06 1.85
N ARG A 335 15.06 -17.84 2.57
CA ARG A 335 14.41 -19.04 2.05
C ARG A 335 13.80 -18.67 0.71
N SER A 336 14.42 -19.13 -0.36
CA SER A 336 13.91 -18.95 -1.69
C SER A 336 12.60 -19.72 -1.71
N ARG A 337 11.48 -19.05 -1.45
CA ARG A 337 10.17 -19.64 -1.69
C ARG A 337 10.06 -19.69 -3.21
N ASN A 338 10.44 -20.87 -3.74
CA ASN A 338 10.41 -21.28 -5.13
C ASN A 338 11.35 -20.50 -6.06
N LYS A 339 12.67 -20.71 -5.91
CA LYS A 339 13.65 -20.37 -6.97
C LYS A 339 14.06 -21.59 -7.80
N GLU A 340 13.53 -22.76 -7.49
CA GLU A 340 13.54 -23.93 -8.37
C GLU A 340 12.08 -24.41 -8.52
N GLU A 341 11.70 -24.73 -9.75
CA GLU A 341 10.40 -25.26 -10.18
C GLU A 341 9.25 -24.27 -10.42
N GLY A 342 9.45 -23.47 -11.45
CA GLY A 342 8.45 -23.15 -12.44
C GLY A 342 9.17 -22.47 -13.59
N LEU A 343 9.02 -22.94 -14.83
CA LEU A 343 9.32 -22.09 -16.00
C LEU A 343 8.77 -20.68 -15.71
N LYS A 344 9.39 -19.61 -16.21
CA LYS A 344 8.78 -18.27 -16.18
C LYS A 344 7.46 -18.32 -16.95
N GLU A 345 6.39 -18.73 -16.28
CA GLU A 345 5.08 -18.94 -16.87
C GLU A 345 4.47 -17.57 -17.12
N THR A 346 4.12 -17.33 -18.38
CA THR A 346 3.59 -16.05 -18.85
C THR A 346 2.21 -15.81 -18.25
N VAL A 347 2.02 -14.63 -17.65
CA VAL A 347 0.70 -14.17 -17.17
C VAL A 347 -0.04 -13.49 -18.31
N THR A 348 -1.34 -13.73 -18.43
CA THR A 348 -2.20 -13.05 -19.41
C THR A 348 -3.01 -11.96 -18.73
N VAL A 349 -3.00 -10.74 -19.28
CA VAL A 349 -3.73 -9.60 -18.75
C VAL A 349 -4.67 -9.04 -19.82
N TYR A 350 -5.97 -9.10 -19.55
CA TYR A 350 -7.01 -8.48 -20.36
C TYR A 350 -7.32 -7.09 -19.82
N LEU A 351 -6.98 -6.05 -20.56
CA LEU A 351 -7.37 -4.68 -20.22
C LEU A 351 -8.79 -4.44 -20.72
N CYS A 352 -9.71 -4.07 -19.84
CA CYS A 352 -11.12 -3.89 -20.15
C CYS A 352 -11.55 -2.48 -19.78
N ALA A 353 -11.58 -1.58 -20.75
CA ALA A 353 -12.12 -0.23 -20.60
C ALA A 353 -13.61 -0.20 -20.93
N THR A 354 -14.42 0.45 -20.11
CA THR A 354 -15.83 0.73 -20.42
C THR A 354 -16.01 2.17 -20.84
N MET A 355 -16.68 2.38 -21.98
CA MET A 355 -16.93 3.69 -22.58
C MET A 355 -18.41 3.86 -22.93
N TRP A 356 -18.87 5.09 -22.95
CA TRP A 356 -20.17 5.51 -23.44
C TRP A 356 -20.11 6.89 -24.13
N HIS A 357 -20.25 7.99 -23.37
CA HIS A 357 -20.26 9.37 -23.88
C HIS A 357 -19.02 10.15 -23.43
N GLU A 358 -17.83 9.55 -23.55
CA GLU A 358 -16.55 10.23 -23.26
C GLU A 358 -16.29 11.36 -24.25
N THR A 359 -15.52 12.35 -23.82
CA THR A 359 -15.04 13.42 -24.70
C THR A 359 -13.84 12.94 -25.53
N TYR A 360 -13.52 13.68 -26.59
CA TYR A 360 -12.32 13.45 -27.40
C TYR A 360 -11.05 13.34 -26.53
N ASP A 361 -10.86 14.27 -25.60
CA ASP A 361 -9.68 14.31 -24.72
C ASP A 361 -9.62 13.11 -23.75
N GLU A 362 -10.78 12.63 -23.30
CA GLU A 362 -10.87 11.45 -22.43
C GLU A 362 -10.51 10.18 -23.19
N MET A 363 -11.11 9.97 -24.35
CA MET A 363 -10.78 8.85 -25.24
C MET A 363 -9.30 8.88 -25.64
N MET A 364 -8.76 10.07 -25.92
CA MET A 364 -7.35 10.25 -26.27
C MET A 364 -6.42 9.76 -25.15
N LYS A 365 -6.66 10.15 -23.89
CA LYS A 365 -5.83 9.74 -22.74
C LYS A 365 -5.72 8.23 -22.58
N ILE A 366 -6.86 7.53 -22.58
CA ILE A 366 -6.90 6.08 -22.36
C ILE A 366 -6.28 5.32 -23.53
N ILE A 367 -6.51 5.76 -24.78
CA ILE A 367 -5.87 5.15 -25.96
C ILE A 367 -4.35 5.36 -25.91
N ILE A 368 -3.87 6.57 -25.56
CA ILE A 368 -2.44 6.82 -25.37
C ILE A 368 -1.86 5.92 -24.26
N SER A 369 -2.59 5.64 -23.17
CA SER A 369 -2.15 4.68 -22.14
C SER A 369 -1.99 3.25 -22.69
N MET A 370 -2.93 2.79 -23.52
CA MET A 370 -2.84 1.47 -24.16
C MET A 370 -1.62 1.37 -25.09
N PHE A 371 -1.38 2.40 -25.91
CA PHE A 371 -0.22 2.45 -26.82
C PHE A 371 1.11 2.60 -26.07
N ARG A 372 1.16 3.34 -24.96
CA ARG A 372 2.33 3.37 -24.05
C ARG A 372 2.64 1.97 -23.51
N LEU A 373 1.61 1.21 -23.14
CA LEU A 373 1.79 -0.15 -22.64
C LEU A 373 2.26 -1.11 -23.74
N ASP A 374 1.73 -0.98 -24.96
CA ASP A 374 2.18 -1.73 -26.15
C ASP A 374 3.68 -1.48 -26.43
N LYS A 375 4.12 -0.23 -26.37
CA LYS A 375 5.54 0.15 -26.49
C LYS A 375 6.40 -0.43 -25.37
N TYR A 376 5.89 -0.46 -24.13
CA TYR A 376 6.61 -0.94 -22.96
C TYR A 376 6.77 -2.47 -22.92
N ARG A 377 5.78 -3.21 -23.41
CA ARG A 377 5.78 -4.68 -23.52
C ARG A 377 5.34 -5.11 -24.93
N PRO A 378 6.26 -5.05 -25.92
CA PRO A 378 5.98 -5.47 -27.28
C PRO A 378 5.81 -6.98 -27.36
N LYS A 379 4.89 -7.47 -28.21
CA LYS A 379 4.58 -8.90 -28.33
C LYS A 379 5.77 -9.74 -28.86
N ILE A 380 6.68 -9.11 -29.58
CA ILE A 380 7.82 -9.75 -30.29
C ILE A 380 9.06 -9.90 -29.38
N ASN A 381 9.01 -9.46 -28.12
CA ASN A 381 10.19 -9.44 -27.25
C ASN A 381 10.57 -10.84 -26.70
N LYS A 382 11.86 -11.03 -26.39
CA LYS A 382 12.38 -12.30 -25.80
C LYS A 382 12.06 -12.48 -24.31
N HIS A 383 11.39 -11.53 -23.67
CA HIS A 383 11.06 -11.55 -22.24
C HIS A 383 9.53 -11.49 -22.06
N ASN A 384 8.86 -12.61 -22.36
CA ASN A 384 7.39 -12.75 -22.28
C ASN A 384 6.95 -13.21 -20.88
N ASP A 385 7.21 -12.39 -19.86
CA ASP A 385 6.69 -12.65 -18.51
C ASP A 385 5.21 -12.25 -18.35
N VAL A 386 4.71 -11.39 -19.26
CA VAL A 386 3.32 -10.93 -19.31
C VAL A 386 2.88 -10.74 -20.78
N MET A 387 1.67 -11.19 -21.11
CA MET A 387 0.98 -10.94 -22.38
C MET A 387 -0.21 -9.99 -22.15
N PHE A 388 -0.35 -8.98 -23.01
CA PHE A 388 -1.45 -8.02 -22.95
C PHE A 388 -2.42 -8.17 -24.11
N GLU A 389 -3.69 -7.98 -23.81
CA GLU A 389 -4.74 -7.82 -24.81
C GLU A 389 -5.70 -6.72 -24.37
N PHE A 390 -6.00 -5.80 -25.28
CA PHE A 390 -6.78 -4.60 -24.98
C PHE A 390 -8.22 -4.75 -25.48
N HIS A 391 -9.19 -4.44 -24.62
CA HIS A 391 -10.60 -4.49 -24.91
C HIS A 391 -11.28 -3.19 -24.48
N ILE A 392 -12.03 -2.59 -25.39
CA ILE A 392 -12.87 -1.42 -25.14
C ILE A 392 -14.31 -1.83 -25.36
N TYR A 393 -15.14 -1.71 -24.33
CA TYR A 393 -16.57 -2.01 -24.38
C TYR A 393 -17.34 -0.70 -24.47
N PHE A 394 -17.77 -0.36 -25.68
CA PHE A 394 -18.49 0.85 -26.00
C PHE A 394 -20.00 0.61 -25.90
N ASP A 395 -20.65 1.27 -24.94
CA ASP A 395 -22.07 1.12 -24.68
C ASP A 395 -22.92 1.99 -25.60
N ASP A 396 -24.14 1.52 -25.94
CA ASP A 396 -25.09 2.21 -26.84
C ASP A 396 -24.45 2.81 -28.12
N ALA A 397 -23.66 1.99 -28.82
CA ALA A 397 -22.80 2.45 -29.92
C ALA A 397 -23.54 2.74 -31.24
N PHE A 398 -24.84 2.41 -31.34
CA PHE A 398 -25.61 2.46 -32.58
C PHE A 398 -26.79 3.43 -32.51
N LYS A 399 -27.08 4.07 -33.64
CA LYS A 399 -28.26 4.92 -33.88
C LYS A 399 -28.98 4.45 -35.14
N GLU A 400 -30.30 4.50 -35.13
CA GLU A 400 -31.11 4.23 -36.32
C GLU A 400 -31.34 5.54 -37.08
N THR A 401 -30.90 5.59 -38.34
CA THR A 401 -31.17 6.71 -39.24
C THR A 401 -31.71 6.14 -40.55
N HIS A 402 -32.90 6.56 -40.99
CA HIS A 402 -33.52 6.10 -42.25
C HIS A 402 -33.56 4.56 -42.41
N HIS A 403 -33.93 3.83 -41.36
CA HIS A 403 -33.98 2.35 -41.33
C HIS A 403 -32.64 1.63 -41.54
N ILE A 404 -31.52 2.34 -41.53
CA ILE A 404 -30.17 1.77 -41.55
C ILE A 404 -29.52 2.05 -40.19
N GLN A 405 -28.91 1.01 -39.61
CA GLN A 405 -28.20 1.12 -38.35
C GLN A 405 -26.81 1.71 -38.59
N HIS A 406 -26.55 2.89 -38.03
CA HIS A 406 -25.26 3.57 -38.09
C HIS A 406 -24.61 3.59 -36.71
N VAL A 407 -23.28 3.69 -36.66
CA VAL A 407 -22.58 3.99 -35.41
C VAL A 407 -22.92 5.42 -34.94
N ASN A 408 -22.91 5.64 -33.64
CA ASN A 408 -23.15 6.95 -33.05
C ASN A 408 -21.91 7.86 -33.22
N GLU A 409 -22.08 9.15 -32.96
CA GLU A 409 -21.03 10.18 -33.16
C GLU A 409 -19.83 9.98 -32.23
N TYR A 410 -20.05 9.40 -31.05
CA TYR A 410 -18.99 9.12 -30.06
C TYR A 410 -18.12 7.92 -30.48
N ALA A 411 -18.74 6.88 -31.04
CA ALA A 411 -18.04 5.73 -31.59
C ALA A 411 -17.23 6.12 -32.84
N GLU A 412 -17.74 7.03 -33.68
CA GLU A 412 -16.97 7.64 -34.78
C GLU A 412 -15.75 8.41 -34.24
N THR A 413 -15.95 9.22 -33.19
CA THR A 413 -14.88 9.97 -32.52
C THR A 413 -13.80 9.03 -31.98
N LEU A 414 -14.16 7.89 -31.38
CA LEU A 414 -13.20 6.90 -30.89
C LEU A 414 -12.33 6.34 -32.02
N VAL A 415 -12.92 6.05 -33.18
CA VAL A 415 -12.18 5.56 -34.35
C VAL A 415 -11.21 6.62 -34.88
N GLU A 416 -11.63 7.90 -34.91
CA GLU A 416 -10.75 9.03 -35.26
C GLU A 416 -9.56 9.16 -34.29
N VAL A 417 -9.82 9.08 -32.97
CA VAL A 417 -8.78 9.09 -31.93
C VAL A 417 -7.79 7.94 -32.08
N ILE A 418 -8.27 6.70 -32.28
CA ILE A 418 -7.41 5.53 -32.47
C ILE A 418 -6.48 5.74 -33.68
N LYS A 419 -7.01 6.27 -34.77
CA LYS A 419 -6.24 6.55 -35.99
C LYS A 419 -5.16 7.59 -35.73
N GLU A 420 -5.47 8.67 -35.03
CA GLU A 420 -4.49 9.73 -34.71
C GLU A 420 -3.37 9.21 -33.80
N VAL A 421 -3.71 8.50 -32.72
CA VAL A 421 -2.71 7.93 -31.81
C VAL A 421 -1.85 6.89 -32.54
N TYR A 422 -2.45 6.09 -33.41
CA TYR A 422 -1.72 5.09 -34.18
C TYR A 422 -0.64 5.72 -35.05
N VAL A 423 -0.97 6.81 -35.77
CA VAL A 423 -0.01 7.56 -36.58
C VAL A 423 1.14 8.08 -35.70
N ASN A 424 0.81 8.75 -34.59
CA ASN A 424 1.80 9.33 -33.68
C ASN A 424 2.75 8.30 -33.05
N PHE A 425 2.28 7.09 -32.75
CA PHE A 425 3.09 6.02 -32.15
C PHE A 425 3.80 5.12 -33.16
N SER A 426 3.49 5.24 -34.45
CA SER A 426 4.14 4.49 -35.53
C SER A 426 5.37 5.20 -36.10
N GLU A 427 5.50 6.51 -35.90
CA GLU A 427 6.68 7.27 -36.32
C GLU A 427 7.86 6.98 -35.37
N GLU A 428 8.83 6.18 -35.81
CA GLU A 428 10.04 5.89 -35.02
C GLU A 428 11.17 6.93 -35.22
N ASP A 429 11.18 7.67 -36.33
CA ASP A 429 12.15 8.74 -36.61
C ASP A 429 11.52 9.85 -37.49
N PRO A 430 11.60 11.14 -37.12
CA PRO A 430 11.07 12.27 -37.89
C PRO A 430 12.00 12.64 -39.07
N CYS A 431 12.43 11.66 -39.87
CA CYS A 431 13.16 11.92 -41.10
C CYS A 431 12.16 12.36 -42.19
N ILE A 432 12.34 13.60 -42.64
CA ILE A 432 11.42 14.48 -43.37
C ILE A 432 10.90 13.94 -44.73
N PHE A 433 11.38 12.79 -45.22
CA PHE A 433 10.92 12.24 -46.50
C PHE A 433 10.98 10.70 -46.50
N ASN A 434 9.90 10.02 -46.09
CA ASN A 434 9.36 8.88 -46.82
C ASN A 434 8.10 8.29 -46.17
N ASN A 435 7.10 8.06 -47.04
CA ASN A 435 5.88 7.28 -46.89
C ASN A 435 4.89 7.69 -45.78
N LYS A 436 3.67 8.07 -46.21
CA LYS A 436 2.51 8.25 -45.33
C LYS A 436 2.40 7.03 -44.40
N PRO A 437 2.24 7.22 -43.09
CA PRO A 437 2.14 6.12 -42.14
C PRO A 437 1.00 5.18 -42.56
N HIS A 438 1.28 3.87 -42.53
CA HIS A 438 0.28 2.87 -42.86
C HIS A 438 -0.89 2.98 -41.87
N LEU A 439 -2.12 3.10 -42.41
CA LEU A 439 -3.33 3.06 -41.59
C LEU A 439 -3.37 1.75 -40.79
N PRO A 440 -3.93 1.77 -39.57
CA PRO A 440 -4.04 0.56 -38.77
C PRO A 440 -4.83 -0.50 -39.54
N GLN A 441 -4.29 -1.73 -39.63
CA GLN A 441 -5.06 -2.86 -40.16
C GLN A 441 -6.26 -3.11 -39.25
N GLN A 442 -7.46 -2.85 -39.77
CA GLN A 442 -8.73 -3.00 -39.05
C GLN A 442 -9.50 -4.18 -39.62
N LYS A 443 -9.93 -5.08 -38.75
CA LYS A 443 -10.89 -6.14 -39.09
C LYS A 443 -12.24 -5.82 -38.45
N ILE A 444 -13.28 -5.78 -39.27
CA ILE A 444 -14.66 -5.53 -38.83
C ILE A 444 -15.38 -6.89 -38.75
N ILE A 445 -15.98 -7.17 -37.60
CA ILE A 445 -16.64 -8.44 -37.30
C ILE A 445 -18.04 -8.15 -36.77
N SER A 446 -19.07 -8.74 -37.40
CA SER A 446 -20.42 -8.74 -36.84
C SER A 446 -20.45 -9.70 -35.64
N ALA A 447 -20.99 -9.22 -34.52
CA ALA A 447 -21.05 -9.98 -33.27
C ALA A 447 -22.51 -10.11 -32.78
N PRO A 448 -22.86 -11.14 -31.99
CA PRO A 448 -24.23 -11.32 -31.48
C PRO A 448 -24.76 -10.17 -30.62
N TYR A 449 -23.88 -9.24 -30.23
CA TYR A 449 -24.20 -8.08 -29.40
C TYR A 449 -24.09 -6.74 -30.15
N GLY A 450 -23.86 -6.77 -31.46
CA GLY A 450 -23.63 -5.59 -32.30
C GLY A 450 -22.41 -5.78 -33.21
N GLY A 451 -21.34 -5.02 -32.95
CA GLY A 451 -20.13 -5.02 -33.78
C GLY A 451 -18.85 -5.19 -32.98
N ARG A 452 -17.79 -5.63 -33.65
CA ARG A 452 -16.44 -5.65 -33.10
C ARG A 452 -15.43 -5.18 -34.13
N LEU A 453 -14.57 -4.25 -33.71
CA LEU A 453 -13.41 -3.80 -34.47
C LEU A 453 -12.17 -4.40 -33.83
N GLU A 454 -11.27 -4.95 -34.63
CA GLU A 454 -10.01 -5.52 -34.17
C GLU A 454 -8.86 -4.79 -34.87
N TYR A 455 -7.93 -4.28 -34.07
CA TYR A 455 -6.76 -3.52 -34.48
C TYR A 455 -5.49 -4.24 -33.99
N THR A 456 -4.49 -4.33 -34.85
CA THR A 456 -3.13 -4.72 -34.44
C THR A 456 -2.34 -3.45 -34.15
N LEU A 457 -1.87 -3.29 -32.91
CA LEU A 457 -1.06 -2.14 -32.50
C LEU A 457 0.36 -2.21 -33.10
N PRO A 458 1.11 -1.09 -33.17
CA PRO A 458 2.42 -1.04 -33.83
C PRO A 458 3.44 -2.06 -33.31
N ARG A 459 3.34 -2.49 -32.04
CA ARG A 459 4.25 -3.49 -31.44
C ARG A 459 3.67 -4.90 -31.35
N GLY A 460 2.54 -5.14 -32.03
CA GLY A 460 1.96 -6.46 -32.26
C GLY A 460 0.92 -6.92 -31.23
N ASN A 461 0.67 -6.17 -30.13
CA ASN A 461 -0.48 -6.48 -29.27
C ASN A 461 -1.80 -6.16 -29.99
N VAL A 462 -2.89 -6.80 -29.56
CA VAL A 462 -4.19 -6.68 -30.21
C VAL A 462 -5.11 -5.82 -29.35
N MET A 463 -5.82 -4.89 -30.01
CA MET A 463 -6.85 -4.06 -29.41
C MET A 463 -8.20 -4.33 -30.08
N MET A 464 -9.21 -4.64 -29.26
CA MET A 464 -10.57 -4.93 -29.71
C MET A 464 -11.54 -3.90 -29.16
N VAL A 465 -12.30 -3.27 -30.06
CA VAL A 465 -13.41 -2.38 -29.71
C VAL A 465 -14.72 -3.14 -29.91
N HIS A 466 -15.42 -3.40 -28.82
CA HIS A 466 -16.72 -4.06 -28.78
C HIS A 466 -17.81 -2.98 -28.77
N LEU A 467 -18.50 -2.83 -29.90
CA LEU A 467 -19.62 -1.90 -30.08
C LEU A 467 -20.91 -2.60 -29.69
N LYS A 468 -21.53 -2.18 -28.59
CA LYS A 468 -22.76 -2.78 -28.07
C LYS A 468 -23.99 -2.12 -28.66
N ASP A 469 -24.93 -2.93 -29.11
CA ASP A 469 -26.29 -2.51 -29.43
C ASP A 469 -27.17 -2.60 -28.17
N LYS A 470 -27.80 -1.47 -27.80
CA LYS A 470 -28.71 -1.38 -26.66
C LYS A 470 -29.96 -2.26 -26.79
N GLN A 471 -30.34 -2.63 -28.01
CA GLN A 471 -31.48 -3.52 -28.26
C GLN A 471 -31.13 -4.98 -27.92
N LEU A 472 -29.85 -5.36 -28.03
CA LEU A 472 -29.37 -6.73 -27.84
C LEU A 472 -28.80 -6.96 -26.43
N ILE A 473 -28.01 -6.01 -25.92
CA ILE A 473 -27.44 -6.07 -24.58
C ILE A 473 -27.91 -4.87 -23.76
N ARG A 474 -28.24 -5.13 -22.49
CA ARG A 474 -28.55 -4.07 -21.51
C ARG A 474 -27.43 -3.04 -21.45
N HIS A 475 -27.83 -1.77 -21.52
CA HIS A 475 -26.95 -0.64 -21.30
C HIS A 475 -26.61 -0.51 -19.79
N LYS A 476 -25.59 0.29 -19.47
CA LYS A 476 -24.89 0.51 -18.18
C LYS A 476 -23.60 -0.31 -18.00
N LYS A 477 -22.67 0.28 -17.27
CA LYS A 477 -21.32 -0.25 -16.97
C LYS A 477 -21.32 -1.69 -16.45
N ARG A 478 -22.16 -2.02 -15.47
CA ARG A 478 -22.26 -3.39 -14.91
C ARG A 478 -22.50 -4.45 -15.99
N TRP A 479 -23.36 -4.17 -16.97
CA TRP A 479 -23.66 -5.13 -18.04
C TRP A 479 -22.53 -5.27 -19.05
N SER A 480 -21.78 -4.18 -19.30
CA SER A 480 -20.50 -4.26 -20.03
C SER A 480 -19.46 -5.09 -19.28
N GLN A 481 -19.40 -4.97 -17.95
CA GLN A 481 -18.53 -5.80 -17.13
C GLN A 481 -18.92 -7.29 -17.18
N ILE A 482 -20.19 -7.60 -16.98
CA ILE A 482 -20.74 -8.96 -17.10
C ILE A 482 -20.41 -9.56 -18.48
N MET A 483 -20.57 -8.78 -19.55
CA MET A 483 -20.28 -9.22 -20.91
C MET A 483 -18.82 -9.66 -21.07
N TYR A 484 -17.85 -8.86 -20.60
CA TYR A 484 -16.44 -9.25 -20.72
C TYR A 484 -16.08 -10.41 -19.81
N LEU A 485 -16.70 -10.52 -18.64
CA LEU A 485 -16.49 -11.65 -17.74
C LEU A 485 -16.94 -12.96 -18.40
N TYR A 486 -18.14 -12.97 -19.01
CA TYR A 486 -18.62 -14.14 -19.76
C TYR A 486 -17.79 -14.40 -21.02
N TYR A 487 -17.46 -13.38 -21.79
CA TYR A 487 -16.75 -13.56 -23.05
C TYR A 487 -15.29 -14.01 -22.83
N LEU A 488 -14.54 -13.33 -21.97
CA LEU A 488 -13.12 -13.57 -21.75
C LEU A 488 -12.89 -14.77 -20.82
N LEU A 489 -13.54 -14.79 -19.66
CA LEU A 489 -13.34 -15.84 -18.67
C LEU A 489 -14.25 -17.05 -18.91
N GLY A 490 -15.54 -16.80 -19.18
CA GLY A 490 -16.52 -17.87 -19.40
C GLY A 490 -16.29 -18.64 -20.70
N TRP A 491 -16.10 -17.93 -21.83
CA TRP A 491 -16.00 -18.54 -23.14
C TRP A 491 -14.55 -18.69 -23.62
N ARG A 492 -13.75 -17.62 -23.74
CA ARG A 492 -12.40 -17.73 -24.33
C ARG A 492 -11.45 -18.63 -23.54
N LEU A 493 -11.43 -18.48 -22.21
CA LEU A 493 -10.58 -19.27 -21.34
C LEU A 493 -11.00 -20.75 -21.38
N ASN A 494 -12.30 -21.04 -21.19
CA ASN A 494 -12.80 -22.43 -21.16
C ASN A 494 -12.87 -23.10 -22.54
N ARG A 495 -13.07 -22.36 -23.64
CA ARG A 495 -13.24 -22.92 -24.99
C ARG A 495 -12.05 -23.76 -25.44
N LYS A 496 -10.83 -23.39 -25.04
CA LYS A 496 -9.62 -24.17 -25.36
C LYS A 496 -9.78 -25.61 -24.86
N TYR A 497 -10.24 -25.77 -23.63
CA TYR A 497 -10.47 -27.07 -22.99
C TYR A 497 -11.72 -27.78 -23.53
N PHE A 498 -12.78 -27.04 -23.85
CA PHE A 498 -14.00 -27.61 -24.42
C PHE A 498 -13.75 -28.22 -25.82
N LYS A 499 -12.96 -27.56 -26.67
CA LYS A 499 -12.58 -28.13 -27.98
C LYS A 499 -11.78 -29.43 -27.85
N MET A 500 -10.86 -29.48 -26.88
CA MET A 500 -10.10 -30.70 -26.58
C MET A 500 -11.01 -31.85 -26.12
N PHE A 501 -12.15 -31.54 -25.49
CA PHE A 501 -13.18 -32.50 -25.11
C PHE A 501 -14.01 -32.97 -26.33
N GLU A 502 -14.41 -32.06 -27.22
CA GLU A 502 -15.17 -32.37 -28.45
C GLU A 502 -14.36 -33.22 -29.46
N GLU A 503 -13.03 -33.05 -29.50
CA GLU A 503 -12.13 -33.78 -30.40
C GLU A 503 -11.88 -35.26 -29.99
N GLY A 504 -12.66 -35.80 -29.05
CA GLY A 504 -12.64 -37.23 -28.69
C GLY A 504 -11.55 -37.62 -27.69
N GLY A 505 -10.99 -36.67 -26.95
CA GLY A 505 -10.09 -36.94 -25.82
C GLY A 505 -10.80 -37.81 -24.78
N ASN A 506 -10.32 -39.04 -24.60
CA ASN A 506 -10.91 -40.00 -23.66
C ASN A 506 -10.97 -39.39 -22.25
N VAL A 507 -12.17 -39.33 -21.66
CA VAL A 507 -12.45 -38.61 -20.40
C VAL A 507 -11.61 -39.13 -19.25
N ASP A 508 -11.30 -40.44 -19.26
CA ASP A 508 -10.46 -41.09 -18.26
C ASP A 508 -8.98 -40.77 -18.45
N THR A 509 -8.51 -40.61 -19.69
CA THR A 509 -7.14 -40.18 -20.00
C THR A 509 -6.94 -38.69 -19.74
N LEU A 510 -7.96 -37.86 -19.93
CA LEU A 510 -7.96 -36.48 -19.45
C LEU A 510 -7.94 -36.46 -17.92
N LYS A 511 -8.82 -37.21 -17.23
CA LYS A 511 -8.80 -37.30 -15.76
C LYS A 511 -7.47 -37.84 -15.21
N GLU A 512 -6.81 -38.77 -15.89
CA GLU A 512 -5.48 -39.26 -15.52
C GLU A 512 -4.36 -38.24 -15.80
N ASN A 513 -4.40 -37.55 -16.95
CA ASN A 513 -3.47 -36.44 -17.22
C ASN A 513 -3.73 -35.20 -16.32
N LEU A 514 -4.93 -35.10 -15.74
CA LEU A 514 -5.38 -34.09 -14.78
C LEU A 514 -5.24 -34.56 -13.32
N LYS A 515 -4.90 -35.84 -13.06
CA LYS A 515 -4.68 -36.36 -11.71
C LYS A 515 -3.29 -35.93 -11.25
N CYS A 516 -3.24 -34.85 -10.48
CA CYS A 516 -2.18 -34.66 -9.52
C CYS A 516 -2.41 -35.63 -8.35
N GLU A 517 -1.45 -36.52 -8.10
CA GLU A 517 -1.30 -37.13 -6.78
C GLU A 517 -1.10 -36.01 -5.76
N GLY A 518 -2.02 -35.88 -4.80
CA GLY A 518 -1.98 -34.82 -3.81
C GLY A 518 -2.70 -33.53 -4.24
N SER A 519 -3.30 -32.84 -3.26
CA SER A 519 -4.25 -31.75 -3.45
C SER A 519 -3.78 -30.67 -4.43
N VAL A 520 -4.65 -30.37 -5.42
CA VAL A 520 -4.63 -29.24 -6.36
C VAL A 520 -3.64 -29.40 -7.52
N CYS A 521 -4.17 -29.59 -8.74
CA CYS A 521 -3.87 -28.75 -9.91
C CYS A 521 -4.63 -29.26 -11.17
N ASP A 522 -5.83 -28.73 -11.40
CA ASP A 522 -6.45 -28.71 -12.73
C ASP A 522 -5.68 -27.66 -13.60
N PRO A 523 -5.07 -28.01 -14.75
CA PRO A 523 -4.56 -27.09 -15.75
C PRO A 523 -5.42 -25.84 -15.99
N LEU A 524 -6.75 -25.98 -16.01
CA LEU A 524 -7.65 -24.84 -16.13
C LEU A 524 -7.54 -23.92 -14.90
N GLN A 525 -7.46 -24.49 -13.69
CA GLN A 525 -7.26 -23.72 -12.47
C GLN A 525 -5.92 -22.95 -12.49
N ARG A 526 -4.85 -23.56 -13.00
CA ARG A 526 -3.56 -22.87 -13.19
C ARG A 526 -3.65 -21.73 -14.19
N GLU A 527 -4.39 -21.88 -15.29
CA GLU A 527 -4.57 -20.79 -16.27
C GLU A 527 -5.45 -19.66 -15.68
N LYS A 528 -6.49 -20.00 -14.92
CA LYS A 528 -7.31 -19.03 -14.16
C LYS A 528 -6.49 -18.24 -13.15
N GLU A 529 -5.54 -18.87 -12.46
CA GLU A 529 -4.64 -18.19 -11.52
C GLU A 529 -3.66 -17.23 -12.19
N LYS A 530 -3.34 -17.46 -13.47
CA LYS A 530 -2.40 -16.66 -14.28
C LYS A 530 -3.09 -15.69 -15.24
N THR A 531 -4.41 -15.61 -15.19
CA THR A 531 -5.20 -14.72 -16.04
C THR A 531 -5.77 -13.59 -15.19
N TYR A 532 -5.50 -12.35 -15.58
CA TYR A 532 -5.95 -11.16 -14.87
C TYR A 532 -6.81 -10.26 -15.78
N ILE A 533 -7.74 -9.53 -15.16
CA ILE A 533 -8.56 -8.50 -15.81
C ILE A 533 -8.22 -7.15 -15.19
N LEU A 534 -7.77 -6.20 -15.99
CA LEU A 534 -7.61 -4.81 -15.58
C LEU A 534 -8.88 -4.03 -15.94
N ALA A 535 -9.67 -3.65 -14.95
CA ALA A 535 -10.84 -2.79 -15.13
C ALA A 535 -10.39 -1.32 -15.24
N LEU A 536 -10.92 -0.64 -16.27
CA LEU A 536 -10.59 0.75 -16.61
C LEU A 536 -11.86 1.55 -16.94
N ASP A 537 -11.87 2.82 -16.54
CA ASP A 537 -12.87 3.79 -16.99
C ASP A 537 -12.34 4.55 -18.22
N GLY A 538 -13.24 4.99 -19.11
CA GLY A 538 -12.91 5.63 -20.39
C GLY A 538 -12.15 6.96 -20.28
N ASP A 539 -12.05 7.55 -19.09
CA ASP A 539 -11.35 8.80 -18.79
C ASP A 539 -10.04 8.58 -17.99
N THR A 540 -9.58 7.33 -17.87
CA THR A 540 -8.39 6.99 -17.08
C THR A 540 -7.10 7.14 -17.89
N ASP A 541 -6.11 7.81 -17.31
CA ASP A 541 -4.72 7.88 -17.78
C ASP A 541 -3.80 7.14 -16.79
N PHE A 542 -3.08 6.13 -17.28
CA PHE A 542 -2.09 5.39 -16.51
C PHE A 542 -0.76 5.21 -17.24
N GLN A 543 0.29 4.97 -16.44
CA GLN A 543 1.61 4.60 -16.93
C GLN A 543 1.84 3.07 -16.91
N PRO A 544 2.63 2.51 -17.84
CA PRO A 544 2.90 1.06 -17.87
C PRO A 544 3.46 0.50 -16.57
N SER A 545 4.32 1.26 -15.88
CA SER A 545 4.90 0.88 -14.58
C SER A 545 3.83 0.67 -13.50
N ALA A 546 2.75 1.45 -13.51
CA ALA A 546 1.66 1.31 -12.55
C ALA A 546 0.96 -0.05 -12.72
N VAL A 547 0.70 -0.48 -13.96
CA VAL A 547 0.10 -1.78 -14.27
C VAL A 547 1.01 -2.92 -13.81
N MET A 548 2.32 -2.82 -14.05
CA MET A 548 3.30 -3.83 -13.61
C MET A 548 3.29 -4.01 -12.10
N LEU A 549 3.20 -2.91 -11.34
CA LEU A 549 3.10 -2.97 -9.89
C LEU A 549 1.85 -3.69 -9.39
N LEU A 550 0.72 -3.63 -10.11
CA LEU A 550 -0.48 -4.42 -9.78
C LEU A 550 -0.28 -5.91 -10.07
N ILE A 551 0.31 -6.22 -11.23
CA ILE A 551 0.62 -7.60 -11.65
C ILE A 551 1.56 -8.27 -10.65
N ASP A 552 2.64 -7.59 -10.26
CA ASP A 552 3.63 -8.09 -9.31
C ASP A 552 2.98 -8.39 -7.95
N ARG A 553 2.01 -7.56 -7.52
CA ARG A 553 1.26 -7.82 -6.28
C ARG A 553 0.41 -9.08 -6.36
N LEU A 554 -0.35 -9.29 -7.44
CA LEU A 554 -1.14 -10.52 -7.60
C LEU A 554 -0.25 -11.76 -7.73
N LYS A 555 0.88 -11.65 -8.45
CA LYS A 555 1.87 -12.74 -8.58
C LYS A 555 2.47 -13.13 -7.22
N LEU A 556 2.71 -12.15 -6.34
CA LEU A 556 3.36 -12.37 -5.05
C LEU A 556 2.41 -13.02 -4.02
N TYR A 557 1.11 -12.75 -4.09
CA TYR A 557 0.14 -13.19 -3.08
C TYR A 557 -1.01 -14.00 -3.68
N PRO A 558 -0.95 -15.35 -3.63
CA PRO A 558 -1.98 -16.23 -4.18
C PRO A 558 -3.38 -16.03 -3.58
N GLU A 559 -3.50 -15.57 -2.34
CA GLU A 559 -4.77 -15.29 -1.65
C GLU A 559 -5.46 -13.97 -2.08
N VAL A 560 -4.77 -13.14 -2.87
CA VAL A 560 -5.28 -11.83 -3.29
C VAL A 560 -6.08 -11.98 -4.59
N GLY A 561 -7.38 -11.69 -4.51
CA GLY A 561 -8.30 -11.73 -5.65
C GLY A 561 -8.33 -10.44 -6.46
N ALA A 562 -8.01 -9.30 -5.86
CA ALA A 562 -7.96 -8.00 -6.55
C ALA A 562 -6.95 -7.04 -5.92
N VAL A 563 -6.37 -6.16 -6.74
CA VAL A 563 -5.49 -5.07 -6.31
C VAL A 563 -5.89 -3.78 -7.01
N CYS A 564 -6.13 -2.72 -6.26
CA CYS A 564 -6.37 -1.40 -6.82
C CYS A 564 -5.14 -0.49 -6.71
N GLY A 565 -4.96 0.37 -7.71
CA GLY A 565 -3.98 1.45 -7.66
C GLY A 565 -4.49 2.68 -6.91
N ARG A 566 -3.64 3.69 -6.86
CA ARG A 566 -3.91 5.02 -6.34
C ARG A 566 -4.47 5.92 -7.44
N ILE A 567 -5.52 6.66 -7.12
CA ILE A 567 -6.25 7.47 -8.09
C ILE A 567 -6.04 8.95 -7.79
N HIS A 568 -5.62 9.69 -8.81
CA HIS A 568 -5.36 11.12 -8.77
C HIS A 568 -6.42 11.86 -9.59
N PRO A 569 -7.25 12.72 -8.96
CA PRO A 569 -8.22 13.50 -9.69
C PRO A 569 -7.55 14.63 -10.48
N THR A 570 -7.94 14.76 -11.75
CA THR A 570 -7.49 15.78 -12.69
C THR A 570 -8.64 16.71 -13.09
N GLY A 571 -8.29 17.91 -13.56
CA GLY A 571 -9.25 18.97 -13.88
C GLY A 571 -8.90 20.29 -13.19
N THR A 572 -9.76 21.29 -13.37
CA THR A 572 -9.58 22.65 -12.86
C THR A 572 -10.80 23.11 -12.06
N GLY A 573 -10.61 24.14 -11.23
CA GLY A 573 -11.67 24.78 -10.46
C GLY A 573 -11.85 24.27 -9.02
N PRO A 574 -12.65 24.98 -8.21
CA PRO A 574 -12.79 24.72 -6.77
C PRO A 574 -13.34 23.32 -6.45
N MET A 575 -14.26 22.80 -7.27
CA MET A 575 -14.81 21.46 -7.05
C MET A 575 -13.75 20.36 -7.22
N VAL A 576 -12.83 20.53 -8.17
CA VAL A 576 -11.70 19.61 -8.34
C VAL A 576 -10.69 19.77 -7.20
N TRP A 577 -10.45 20.99 -6.69
CA TRP A 577 -9.58 21.21 -5.54
C TRP A 577 -10.10 20.49 -4.29
N TYR A 578 -11.40 20.59 -4.01
CA TYR A 578 -12.04 19.82 -2.93
C TYR A 578 -11.77 18.32 -3.09
N GLN A 579 -12.00 17.78 -4.28
CA GLN A 579 -11.82 16.35 -4.56
C GLN A 579 -10.35 15.91 -4.51
N LYS A 580 -9.40 16.77 -4.92
CA LYS A 580 -7.96 16.50 -4.80
C LYS A 580 -7.56 16.24 -3.35
N PHE A 581 -8.02 17.07 -2.42
CA PHE A 581 -7.72 16.86 -1.01
C PHE A 581 -8.48 15.66 -0.43
N GLU A 582 -9.76 15.50 -0.78
CA GLU A 582 -10.59 14.38 -0.32
C GLU A 582 -10.00 13.01 -0.75
N TYR A 583 -9.61 12.87 -2.01
CA TYR A 583 -8.99 11.64 -2.53
C TYR A 583 -7.63 11.40 -1.86
N ALA A 584 -6.84 12.46 -1.65
CA ALA A 584 -5.57 12.35 -0.97
C ALA A 584 -5.75 11.81 0.45
N VAL A 585 -6.63 12.40 1.26
CA VAL A 585 -6.93 11.94 2.63
C VAL A 585 -7.48 10.50 2.62
N GLY A 586 -8.39 10.20 1.70
CA GLY A 586 -8.95 8.85 1.54
C GLY A 586 -7.89 7.79 1.23
N HIS A 587 -6.93 8.10 0.36
CA HIS A 587 -5.83 7.20 0.01
C HIS A 587 -4.75 7.13 1.10
N TRP A 588 -4.34 8.26 1.66
CA TRP A 588 -3.32 8.34 2.70
C TRP A 588 -3.73 7.63 3.98
N LEU A 589 -4.99 7.78 4.41
CA LEU A 589 -5.46 7.30 5.70
C LEU A 589 -6.39 6.10 5.55
N GLN A 590 -7.59 6.29 4.98
CA GLN A 590 -8.65 5.28 5.05
C GLN A 590 -8.28 4.00 4.29
N LYS A 591 -7.91 4.11 3.00
CA LYS A 591 -7.53 2.95 2.17
C LYS A 591 -6.30 2.25 2.71
N THR A 592 -5.34 3.02 3.23
CA THR A 592 -4.13 2.47 3.83
C THR A 592 -4.46 1.73 5.14
N ALA A 593 -5.30 2.29 6.00
CA ALA A 593 -5.77 1.63 7.22
C ALA A 593 -6.55 0.34 6.91
N GLU A 594 -7.46 0.39 5.94
CA GLU A 594 -8.20 -0.79 5.47
C GLU A 594 -7.24 -1.89 4.97
N HIS A 595 -6.25 -1.53 4.15
CA HIS A 595 -5.25 -2.46 3.62
C HIS A 595 -4.35 -3.08 4.70
N VAL A 596 -3.93 -2.28 5.69
CA VAL A 596 -3.01 -2.71 6.76
C VAL A 596 -3.71 -3.54 7.82
N PHE A 597 -4.90 -3.13 8.28
CA PHE A 597 -5.64 -3.84 9.33
C PHE A 597 -6.41 -5.05 8.81
N GLY A 598 -6.65 -5.14 7.50
CA GLY A 598 -7.27 -6.30 6.89
C GLY A 598 -7.24 -6.28 5.37
N CYS A 599 -8.33 -5.81 4.78
CA CYS A 599 -8.52 -5.70 3.34
C CYS A 599 -9.20 -4.39 2.96
N VAL A 600 -9.03 -3.99 1.70
CA VAL A 600 -9.75 -2.84 1.14
C VAL A 600 -11.18 -3.25 0.81
N LEU A 601 -12.16 -2.40 1.14
CA LEU A 601 -13.58 -2.76 0.94
C LEU A 601 -14.07 -2.59 -0.50
N CYS A 602 -13.31 -1.90 -1.34
CA CYS A 602 -13.69 -1.60 -2.72
C CYS A 602 -12.45 -1.29 -3.57
N SER A 603 -12.33 -1.98 -4.70
CA SER A 603 -11.42 -1.67 -5.79
C SER A 603 -12.17 -0.79 -6.80
N PRO A 604 -11.78 0.49 -7.01
CA PRO A 604 -12.49 1.36 -7.94
C PRO A 604 -12.36 0.86 -9.39
N GLY A 605 -13.44 0.96 -10.17
CA GLY A 605 -13.48 0.45 -11.54
C GLY A 605 -12.60 1.20 -12.54
N CYS A 606 -12.02 2.35 -12.16
CA CYS A 606 -11.15 3.14 -13.03
C CYS A 606 -9.74 2.57 -13.19
N PHE A 607 -9.19 1.88 -12.17
CA PHE A 607 -7.84 1.30 -12.25
C PHE A 607 -7.62 0.18 -11.22
N SER A 608 -8.15 -1.00 -11.52
CA SER A 608 -8.07 -2.16 -10.63
C SER A 608 -7.85 -3.47 -11.38
N LEU A 609 -6.93 -4.29 -10.88
CA LEU A 609 -6.58 -5.59 -11.46
C LEU A 609 -7.21 -6.72 -10.65
N PHE A 610 -7.94 -7.59 -11.32
CA PHE A 610 -8.67 -8.73 -10.74
C PHE A 610 -8.11 -10.04 -11.25
N ARG A 611 -8.07 -11.06 -10.39
CA ARG A 611 -7.70 -12.42 -10.76
C ARG A 611 -8.87 -13.20 -11.31
N ALA A 612 -8.68 -13.91 -12.43
CA ALA A 612 -9.74 -14.70 -13.03
C ALA A 612 -10.24 -15.82 -12.11
N SER A 613 -9.35 -16.53 -11.39
CA SER A 613 -9.80 -17.55 -10.42
C SER A 613 -10.69 -17.00 -9.31
N ALA A 614 -10.46 -15.75 -8.88
CA ALA A 614 -11.29 -15.09 -7.88
C ALA A 614 -12.63 -14.62 -8.47
N LEU A 615 -12.63 -14.09 -9.71
CA LEU A 615 -13.84 -13.68 -10.40
C LEU A 615 -14.74 -14.87 -10.79
N MET A 616 -14.15 -16.01 -11.13
CA MET A 616 -14.82 -17.24 -11.55
C MET A 616 -15.18 -18.16 -10.38
N ASP A 617 -14.99 -17.72 -9.14
CA ASP A 617 -15.45 -18.44 -7.95
C ASP A 617 -16.99 -18.56 -7.99
N ASP A 618 -17.52 -19.71 -7.56
CA ASP A 618 -18.88 -20.17 -7.81
C ASP A 618 -19.94 -19.15 -7.40
N ASN A 619 -19.70 -18.46 -6.28
CA ASN A 619 -20.63 -17.47 -5.72
C ASN A 619 -20.36 -16.03 -6.17
N VAL A 620 -19.22 -15.76 -6.83
CA VAL A 620 -18.87 -14.40 -7.28
C VAL A 620 -19.57 -14.11 -8.60
N MET A 621 -19.21 -14.81 -9.68
CA MET A 621 -19.77 -14.54 -11.01
C MET A 621 -21.29 -14.76 -11.04
N LYS A 622 -21.79 -15.81 -10.36
CA LYS A 622 -23.22 -16.12 -10.31
C LYS A 622 -24.03 -15.01 -9.64
N ARG A 623 -23.58 -14.49 -8.50
CA ARG A 623 -24.28 -13.40 -7.80
C ARG A 623 -24.09 -12.07 -8.51
N TYR A 624 -22.90 -11.81 -9.04
CA TYR A 624 -22.61 -10.58 -9.77
C TYR A 624 -23.47 -10.39 -11.02
N THR A 625 -23.92 -11.48 -11.64
CA THR A 625 -24.76 -11.46 -12.85
C THR A 625 -26.27 -11.45 -12.57
N THR A 626 -26.67 -11.56 -11.29
CA THR A 626 -28.07 -11.59 -10.88
C THR A 626 -28.76 -10.25 -11.15
N LYS A 627 -29.94 -10.29 -11.80
CA LYS A 627 -30.72 -9.09 -12.09
C LYS A 627 -31.22 -8.46 -10.79
N ALA A 628 -31.16 -7.13 -10.68
CA ALA A 628 -31.79 -6.43 -9.56
C ALA A 628 -33.31 -6.57 -9.66
N THR A 629 -33.92 -7.01 -8.57
CA THR A 629 -35.37 -7.27 -8.42
C THR A 629 -35.96 -6.55 -7.23
N GLU A 630 -35.18 -6.37 -6.16
CA GLU A 630 -35.58 -5.69 -4.92
C GLU A 630 -34.92 -4.31 -4.82
N ALA A 631 -35.52 -3.40 -4.04
CA ALA A 631 -35.01 -2.04 -3.86
C ALA A 631 -33.53 -2.01 -3.39
N SER A 632 -33.17 -2.89 -2.46
CA SER A 632 -31.80 -3.07 -1.96
C SER A 632 -30.82 -3.47 -3.07
N HIS A 633 -31.26 -4.35 -3.98
CA HIS A 633 -30.46 -4.83 -5.11
C HIS A 633 -30.10 -3.70 -6.07
N TYR A 634 -30.98 -2.73 -6.30
CA TYR A 634 -30.67 -1.60 -7.17
C TYR A 634 -29.57 -0.70 -6.61
N ILE A 635 -29.55 -0.42 -5.29
CA ILE A 635 -28.48 0.42 -4.72
C ILE A 635 -27.18 -0.37 -4.51
N GLN A 636 -27.26 -1.65 -4.18
CA GLN A 636 -26.06 -2.49 -4.03
C GLN A 636 -25.45 -2.82 -5.38
N TYR A 637 -26.23 -3.36 -6.32
CA TYR A 637 -25.69 -3.98 -7.52
C TYR A 637 -25.46 -2.98 -8.66
N ASP A 638 -26.40 -2.04 -8.87
CA ASP A 638 -26.39 -1.17 -10.05
C ASP A 638 -25.80 0.23 -9.80
N GLN A 639 -25.82 0.74 -8.56
CA GLN A 639 -25.24 2.05 -8.22
C GLN A 639 -23.77 1.99 -7.77
N GLY A 640 -23.30 0.84 -7.28
CA GLY A 640 -21.90 0.62 -6.89
C GLY A 640 -21.45 -0.79 -7.20
N GLU A 641 -21.48 -1.12 -8.49
CA GLU A 641 -21.13 -2.42 -9.06
C GLU A 641 -19.72 -2.88 -8.66
N ASP A 642 -18.77 -1.95 -8.62
CA ASP A 642 -17.38 -2.23 -8.21
C ASP A 642 -17.31 -2.68 -6.73
N ARG A 643 -18.08 -2.01 -5.86
CA ARG A 643 -18.14 -2.33 -4.42
C ARG A 643 -18.91 -3.63 -4.19
N TRP A 644 -19.95 -3.89 -4.96
CA TRP A 644 -20.66 -5.16 -4.91
C TRP A 644 -19.75 -6.33 -5.29
N LEU A 645 -18.99 -6.21 -6.38
CA LEU A 645 -18.02 -7.21 -6.80
C LEU A 645 -16.98 -7.47 -5.71
N CYS A 646 -16.42 -6.43 -5.10
CA CYS A 646 -15.49 -6.59 -3.98
C CYS A 646 -16.14 -7.24 -2.76
N THR A 647 -17.38 -6.88 -2.42
CA THR A 647 -18.12 -7.50 -1.30
C THR A 647 -18.27 -9.01 -1.50
N LEU A 648 -18.56 -9.44 -2.73
CA LEU A 648 -18.63 -10.86 -3.09
C LEU A 648 -17.27 -11.57 -2.93
N LEU A 649 -16.19 -10.95 -3.41
CA LEU A 649 -14.82 -11.48 -3.25
C LEU A 649 -14.46 -11.64 -1.77
N LEU A 650 -14.71 -10.61 -0.95
CA LEU A 650 -14.43 -10.64 0.48
C LEU A 650 -15.22 -11.75 1.19
N GLN A 651 -16.51 -11.91 0.87
CA GLN A 651 -17.38 -12.95 1.43
C GLN A 651 -16.96 -14.38 1.01
N GLN A 652 -16.31 -14.55 -0.15
CA GLN A 652 -15.74 -15.83 -0.58
C GLN A 652 -14.35 -16.13 -0.01
N GLY A 653 -13.74 -15.21 0.75
CA GLY A 653 -12.43 -15.44 1.37
C GLY A 653 -11.26 -14.81 0.61
N TRP A 654 -11.50 -14.14 -0.51
CA TRP A 654 -10.44 -13.45 -1.26
C TRP A 654 -10.04 -12.15 -0.58
N ARG A 655 -8.75 -11.84 -0.61
CA ARG A 655 -8.24 -10.54 -0.15
C ARG A 655 -8.27 -9.51 -1.28
N VAL A 656 -8.64 -8.28 -0.95
CA VAL A 656 -8.55 -7.13 -1.84
C VAL A 656 -7.49 -6.16 -1.28
N GLU A 657 -6.49 -5.82 -2.10
CA GLU A 657 -5.35 -5.00 -1.71
C GLU A 657 -5.30 -3.64 -2.41
N TYR A 658 -4.55 -2.71 -1.81
CA TYR A 658 -4.25 -1.39 -2.36
C TYR A 658 -2.74 -1.25 -2.54
N ASN A 659 -2.33 -0.79 -3.72
CA ASN A 659 -0.93 -0.49 -4.01
C ASN A 659 -0.72 1.02 -4.17
N ALA A 660 -0.23 1.65 -3.11
CA ALA A 660 0.01 3.09 -3.06
C ALA A 660 1.03 3.62 -4.08
N ALA A 661 1.90 2.75 -4.61
CA ALA A 661 2.90 3.13 -5.62
C ALA A 661 2.42 3.00 -7.07
N SER A 662 1.20 2.51 -7.28
CA SER A 662 0.60 2.27 -8.59
C SER A 662 -0.37 3.40 -8.91
N ASP A 663 0.12 4.48 -9.51
CA ASP A 663 -0.66 5.70 -9.76
C ASP A 663 -1.40 5.68 -11.11
N ALA A 664 -2.64 6.16 -11.09
CA ALA A 664 -3.46 6.48 -12.26
C ALA A 664 -4.23 7.79 -12.05
N TYR A 665 -4.62 8.43 -13.14
CA TYR A 665 -5.27 9.73 -13.18
C TYR A 665 -6.65 9.62 -13.83
N THR A 666 -7.65 10.32 -13.29
CA THR A 666 -9.05 10.31 -13.78
C THR A 666 -9.60 11.74 -13.80
N ASN A 667 -10.58 12.02 -14.66
CA ASN A 667 -11.22 13.31 -14.70
C ASN A 667 -12.24 13.43 -13.55
N ALA A 668 -12.08 14.42 -12.68
CA ALA A 668 -13.04 14.69 -11.62
C ALA A 668 -14.17 15.62 -12.11
N PRO A 669 -15.41 15.47 -11.59
CA PRO A 669 -16.49 16.43 -11.81
C PRO A 669 -16.05 17.86 -11.52
N GLN A 670 -16.23 18.76 -12.49
CA GLN A 670 -15.90 20.18 -12.34
C GLN A 670 -17.11 20.99 -11.86
N ASP A 671 -18.31 20.56 -12.23
CA ASP A 671 -19.57 21.22 -11.88
C ASP A 671 -20.15 20.67 -10.57
N PHE A 672 -20.75 21.55 -9.78
CA PHE A 672 -21.37 21.18 -8.50
C PHE A 672 -22.50 20.14 -8.67
N THR A 673 -23.31 20.28 -9.71
CA THR A 673 -24.40 19.35 -10.04
C THR A 673 -23.88 17.96 -10.40
N GLU A 674 -22.82 17.89 -11.21
CA GLU A 674 -22.19 16.63 -11.61
C GLU A 674 -21.61 15.91 -10.39
N PHE A 675 -20.92 16.65 -9.51
CA PHE A 675 -20.40 16.14 -8.24
C PHE A 675 -21.52 15.56 -7.34
N TYR A 676 -22.61 16.31 -7.11
CA TYR A 676 -23.73 15.83 -6.30
C TYR A 676 -24.38 14.57 -6.89
N ASN A 677 -24.56 14.52 -8.20
CA ASN A 677 -25.13 13.35 -8.88
C ASN A 677 -24.23 12.12 -8.82
N GLN A 678 -22.91 12.29 -8.89
CA GLN A 678 -21.96 11.20 -8.67
C GLN A 678 -22.08 10.64 -7.24
N ARG A 679 -22.08 11.53 -6.25
CA ARG A 679 -22.10 11.14 -4.83
C ARG A 679 -23.43 10.58 -4.35
N ARG A 680 -24.54 10.97 -4.98
CA ARG A 680 -25.85 10.32 -4.80
C ARG A 680 -25.78 8.81 -4.99
N ARG A 681 -24.94 8.30 -5.89
CA ARG A 681 -24.77 6.85 -6.12
C ARG A 681 -23.80 6.23 -5.12
N TRP A 682 -22.66 6.89 -4.89
CA TRP A 682 -21.58 6.33 -4.09
C TRP A 682 -21.91 6.20 -2.61
N GLY A 683 -22.59 7.19 -2.03
CA GLY A 683 -22.93 7.21 -0.60
C GLY A 683 -23.83 6.04 -0.18
N PRO A 684 -25.05 5.93 -0.73
CA PRO A 684 -25.97 4.83 -0.44
C PRO A 684 -25.38 3.45 -0.74
N SER A 685 -24.68 3.29 -1.86
CA SER A 685 -24.05 2.00 -2.19
C SER A 685 -22.94 1.61 -1.21
N THR A 686 -22.15 2.59 -0.74
CA THR A 686 -21.14 2.37 0.30
C THR A 686 -21.78 1.89 1.60
N MET A 687 -22.86 2.55 2.03
CA MET A 687 -23.59 2.15 3.24
C MET A 687 -24.18 0.75 3.09
N ALA A 688 -24.91 0.48 2.01
CA ALA A 688 -25.63 -0.77 1.80
C ALA A 688 -24.69 -1.99 1.71
N ASN A 689 -23.57 -1.87 1.00
CA ASN A 689 -22.59 -2.95 0.89
C ASN A 689 -21.82 -3.18 2.19
N THR A 690 -21.48 -2.11 2.92
CA THR A 690 -20.77 -2.26 4.21
C THR A 690 -21.68 -2.86 5.27
N VAL A 691 -22.97 -2.47 5.33
CA VAL A 691 -23.96 -3.12 6.21
C VAL A 691 -24.11 -4.60 5.85
N ASN A 692 -24.13 -4.96 4.56
CA ASN A 692 -24.17 -6.36 4.14
C ASN A 692 -22.95 -7.14 4.64
N LEU A 693 -21.74 -6.60 4.47
CA LEU A 693 -20.51 -7.21 4.96
C LEU A 693 -20.50 -7.36 6.49
N LEU A 694 -20.98 -6.35 7.22
CA LEU A 694 -21.08 -6.38 8.68
C LEU A 694 -22.10 -7.43 9.16
N SER A 695 -23.23 -7.55 8.46
CA SER A 695 -24.25 -8.56 8.78
C SER A 695 -23.74 -9.99 8.63
N SER A 696 -22.87 -10.24 7.64
CA SER A 696 -22.19 -11.52 7.44
C SER A 696 -20.83 -11.61 8.13
N GLY A 697 -20.46 -10.62 8.97
CA GLY A 697 -19.09 -10.40 9.42
C GLY A 697 -18.48 -11.58 10.18
N GLY A 698 -19.27 -12.30 10.97
CA GLY A 698 -18.82 -13.52 11.66
C GLY A 698 -18.39 -14.61 10.68
N LEU A 699 -19.27 -14.98 9.75
CA LEU A 699 -18.97 -15.98 8.71
C LEU A 699 -17.85 -15.52 7.78
N THR A 700 -17.82 -14.23 7.42
CA THR A 700 -16.77 -13.68 6.58
C THR A 700 -15.41 -13.73 7.28
N SER A 701 -15.35 -13.49 8.60
CA SER A 701 -14.10 -13.58 9.36
C SER A 701 -13.58 -15.02 9.49
N GLU A 702 -14.47 -16.01 9.52
CA GLU A 702 -14.10 -17.43 9.52
C GLU A 702 -13.55 -17.88 8.17
N ARG A 703 -14.11 -17.36 7.06
CA ARG A 703 -13.70 -17.72 5.69
C ARG A 703 -12.50 -16.93 5.18
N ASN A 704 -12.39 -15.65 5.55
CA ASN A 704 -11.37 -14.75 5.07
C ASN A 704 -10.35 -14.46 6.15
N SER A 705 -9.15 -15.03 6.03
CA SER A 705 -8.05 -14.82 6.99
C SER A 705 -7.59 -13.37 7.11
N SER A 706 -7.96 -12.51 6.15
CA SER A 706 -7.63 -11.08 6.16
C SER A 706 -8.66 -10.24 6.92
N ILE A 707 -9.82 -10.79 7.25
CA ILE A 707 -10.89 -10.10 7.97
C ILE A 707 -10.95 -10.67 9.39
N SER A 708 -10.39 -9.94 10.35
CA SER A 708 -10.45 -10.31 11.76
C SER A 708 -11.71 -9.77 12.44
N LYS A 709 -12.08 -10.31 13.62
CA LYS A 709 -13.16 -9.75 14.45
C LYS A 709 -12.90 -8.29 14.85
N LEU A 710 -11.63 -7.92 15.10
CA LEU A 710 -11.23 -6.54 15.38
C LEU A 710 -11.40 -5.63 14.15
N TYR A 711 -11.12 -6.14 12.96
CA TYR A 711 -11.38 -5.42 11.72
C TYR A 711 -12.89 -5.18 11.51
N ILE A 712 -13.72 -6.19 11.80
CA ILE A 712 -15.18 -6.00 11.80
C ILE A 712 -15.60 -4.93 12.80
N LEU A 713 -15.07 -4.94 14.03
CA LEU A 713 -15.33 -3.90 15.02
C LEU A 713 -14.92 -2.49 14.52
N TYR A 714 -13.76 -2.37 13.88
CA TYR A 714 -13.32 -1.13 13.23
C TYR A 714 -14.34 -0.66 12.19
N GLN A 715 -14.86 -1.56 11.35
CA GLN A 715 -15.86 -1.23 10.34
C GLN A 715 -17.22 -0.85 10.96
N VAL A 716 -17.62 -1.46 12.09
CA VAL A 716 -18.81 -1.05 12.86
C VAL A 716 -18.63 0.38 13.39
N ILE A 717 -17.48 0.70 13.98
CA ILE A 717 -17.18 2.05 14.48
C ILE A 717 -17.16 3.06 13.33
N SER A 718 -16.53 2.72 12.21
CA SER A 718 -16.46 3.57 11.01
C SER A 718 -17.85 3.86 10.42
N MET A 719 -18.71 2.84 10.34
CA MET A 719 -20.10 2.99 9.92
C MET A 719 -20.88 3.87 10.91
N GLY A 720 -20.74 3.63 12.21
CA GLY A 720 -21.37 4.43 13.25
C GLY A 720 -20.96 5.91 13.18
N ALA A 721 -19.67 6.18 13.02
CA ALA A 721 -19.14 7.53 12.85
C ALA A 721 -19.71 8.22 11.60
N SER A 722 -19.85 7.49 10.49
CA SER A 722 -20.44 8.02 9.25
C SER A 722 -21.91 8.40 9.43
N ILE A 723 -22.69 7.60 10.16
CA ILE A 723 -24.11 7.87 10.47
C ILE A 723 -24.25 9.08 11.41
N LEU A 724 -23.32 9.25 12.37
CA LEU A 724 -23.31 10.36 13.32
C LEU A 724 -22.74 11.67 12.75
N GLY A 725 -22.16 11.65 11.54
CA GLY A 725 -21.55 12.80 10.88
C GLY A 725 -22.45 14.05 10.82
N PRO A 726 -23.68 13.96 10.27
CA PRO A 726 -24.64 15.08 10.24
C PRO A 726 -24.89 15.71 11.62
N ALA A 727 -25.10 14.88 12.65
CA ALA A 727 -25.35 15.36 14.02
C ALA A 727 -24.14 16.08 14.61
N THR A 728 -22.94 15.57 14.36
CA THR A 728 -21.67 16.17 14.80
C THR A 728 -21.49 17.57 14.21
N ILE A 729 -21.87 17.78 12.95
CA ILE A 729 -21.80 19.10 12.30
C ILE A 729 -22.79 20.08 12.91
N CYS A 730 -24.03 19.66 13.16
CA CYS A 730 -25.02 20.51 13.83
C CYS A 730 -24.57 20.91 15.25
N LEU A 731 -23.98 19.98 16.02
CA LEU A 731 -23.42 20.27 17.34
C LEU A 731 -22.26 21.27 17.27
N MET A 732 -21.37 21.11 16.29
CA MET A 732 -20.25 22.01 16.08
C MET A 732 -20.72 23.45 15.76
N ILE A 733 -21.73 23.60 14.89
CA ILE A 733 -22.33 24.90 14.56
C ILE A 733 -23.06 25.49 15.77
N ALA A 734 -23.80 24.68 16.54
CA ALA A 734 -24.46 25.12 17.77
C ALA A 734 -23.46 25.64 18.82
N GLY A 735 -22.30 24.99 18.94
CA GLY A 735 -21.19 25.47 19.77
C GLY A 735 -20.71 26.85 19.33
N SER A 736 -20.60 27.10 18.03
CA SER A 736 -20.24 28.41 17.49
C SER A 736 -21.28 29.49 17.83
N PHE A 737 -22.58 29.20 17.70
CA PHE A 737 -23.63 30.15 18.08
C PHE A 737 -23.62 30.48 19.57
N THR A 738 -23.37 29.48 20.42
CA THR A 738 -23.26 29.68 21.87
C THR A 738 -22.11 30.63 22.21
N PHE A 739 -20.96 30.49 21.55
CA PHE A 739 -19.78 31.30 21.81
C PHE A 739 -19.85 32.71 21.19
N VAL A 740 -20.25 32.82 19.92
CA VAL A 740 -20.24 34.09 19.18
C VAL A 740 -21.46 34.96 19.49
N LEU A 741 -22.65 34.34 19.59
CA LEU A 741 -23.92 35.04 19.76
C LEU A 741 -24.43 35.02 21.21
N ASN A 742 -23.69 34.40 22.15
CA ASN A 742 -24.10 34.22 23.56
C ASN A 742 -25.52 33.64 23.71
N MET A 743 -25.91 32.73 22.80
CA MET A 743 -27.21 32.08 22.83
C MET A 743 -27.26 30.95 23.87
N GLU A 744 -28.44 30.68 24.41
CA GLU A 744 -28.67 29.47 25.22
C GLU A 744 -28.40 28.20 24.39
N GLN A 745 -27.78 27.19 24.99
CA GLN A 745 -27.36 25.95 24.30
C GLN A 745 -28.51 25.26 23.56
N ASN A 746 -29.69 25.17 24.17
CA ASN A 746 -30.87 24.56 23.57
C ASN A 746 -31.34 25.33 22.33
N THR A 747 -31.40 26.66 22.44
CA THR A 747 -31.80 27.56 21.35
C THR A 747 -30.79 27.53 20.21
N ALA A 748 -29.49 27.49 20.52
CA ALA A 748 -28.41 27.35 19.55
C ALA A 748 -28.50 26.02 18.77
N LEU A 749 -28.79 24.91 19.46
CA LEU A 749 -28.95 23.60 18.83
C LEU A 749 -30.18 23.54 17.92
N ILE A 750 -31.32 24.10 18.35
CA ILE A 750 -32.52 24.20 17.52
C ILE A 750 -32.23 25.02 16.26
N LEU A 751 -31.54 26.16 16.41
CA LEU A 751 -31.19 27.01 15.26
C LEU A 751 -30.21 26.33 14.30
N ALA A 752 -29.25 25.53 14.81
CA ALA A 752 -28.30 24.80 13.98
C ALA A 752 -28.92 23.59 13.24
N THR A 753 -29.99 23.00 13.80
CA THR A 753 -30.67 21.82 13.22
C THR A 753 -31.86 22.18 12.33
N ALA A 754 -32.46 23.35 12.51
CA ALA A 754 -33.62 23.79 11.73
C ALA A 754 -33.36 23.90 10.21
N PRO A 755 -32.29 24.57 9.70
CA PRO A 755 -32.07 24.66 8.26
C PRO A 755 -31.85 23.30 7.56
N PRO A 756 -31.04 22.37 8.11
CA PRO A 756 -30.94 21.01 7.55
C PRO A 756 -32.26 20.24 7.57
N ALA A 757 -33.07 20.38 8.64
CA ALA A 757 -34.37 19.72 8.74
C ALA A 757 -35.36 20.26 7.69
N VAL A 758 -35.36 21.57 7.46
CA VAL A 758 -36.15 22.21 6.38
C VAL A 758 -35.67 21.71 5.02
N TYR A 759 -34.36 21.66 4.79
CA TYR A 759 -33.80 21.13 3.54
C TYR A 759 -34.22 19.67 3.30
N LEU A 760 -34.15 18.82 4.32
CA LEU A 760 -34.63 17.44 4.27
C LEU A 760 -36.12 17.37 3.88
N ALA A 761 -36.98 18.17 4.51
CA ALA A 761 -38.40 18.20 4.19
C ALA A 761 -38.66 18.67 2.75
N LEU A 762 -37.90 19.67 2.27
CA LEU A 762 -37.97 20.16 0.89
C LEU A 762 -37.49 19.11 -0.11
N CYS A 763 -36.45 18.34 0.19
CA CYS A 763 -35.96 17.26 -0.67
C CYS A 763 -37.03 16.19 -0.94
N PHE A 764 -37.96 15.94 -0.03
CA PHE A 764 -39.06 15.00 -0.28
C PHE A 764 -40.14 15.53 -1.24
N LYS A 765 -40.21 16.85 -1.48
CA LYS A 765 -41.26 17.49 -2.29
C LYS A 765 -40.75 18.05 -3.62
N LEU A 766 -39.48 18.46 -3.69
CA LEU A 766 -38.92 19.16 -4.84
C LEU A 766 -38.25 18.20 -5.85
N LYS A 767 -38.07 18.67 -7.08
CA LYS A 767 -37.30 17.95 -8.11
C LYS A 767 -35.80 18.02 -7.82
N ALA A 768 -35.04 16.98 -8.21
CA ALA A 768 -33.61 16.85 -7.93
C ALA A 768 -32.78 18.09 -8.33
N ASP A 769 -33.02 18.68 -9.50
CA ASP A 769 -32.28 19.86 -9.95
C ASP A 769 -32.49 21.07 -9.02
N THR A 770 -33.72 21.29 -8.55
CA THR A 770 -34.02 22.36 -7.58
C THR A 770 -33.40 22.07 -6.22
N GLN A 771 -33.37 20.79 -5.80
CA GLN A 771 -32.71 20.40 -4.54
C GLN A 771 -31.20 20.69 -4.57
N ILE A 772 -30.54 20.44 -5.71
CA ILE A 772 -29.11 20.75 -5.89
C ILE A 772 -28.88 22.26 -5.91
N GLN A 773 -29.75 23.05 -6.54
CA GLN A 773 -29.66 24.51 -6.50
C GLN A 773 -29.78 25.07 -5.08
N ILE A 774 -30.73 24.55 -4.30
CA ILE A 774 -30.88 24.92 -2.88
C ILE A 774 -29.63 24.49 -2.10
N ALA A 775 -29.11 23.29 -2.33
CA ALA A 775 -27.87 22.82 -1.71
C ALA A 775 -26.68 23.71 -2.06
N ALA A 776 -26.57 24.18 -3.30
CA ALA A 776 -25.50 25.09 -3.72
C ALA A 776 -25.57 26.42 -2.97
N LEU A 777 -26.76 27.02 -2.87
CA LEU A 777 -26.97 28.25 -2.11
C LEU A 777 -26.67 28.05 -0.62
N MET A 778 -27.19 26.99 -0.02
CA MET A 778 -26.92 26.66 1.38
C MET A 778 -25.45 26.35 1.61
N SER A 779 -24.73 25.73 0.66
CA SER A 779 -23.30 25.43 0.78
C SER A 779 -22.47 26.70 0.89
N ILE A 780 -22.83 27.76 0.16
CA ILE A 780 -22.19 29.07 0.27
C ILE A 780 -22.42 29.65 1.68
N LEU A 781 -23.66 29.62 2.18
CA LEU A 781 -24.00 30.09 3.52
C LEU A 781 -23.25 29.30 4.60
N TYR A 782 -23.20 27.97 4.48
CA TYR A 782 -22.47 27.11 5.40
C TYR A 782 -20.96 27.33 5.35
N ALA A 783 -20.38 27.67 4.20
CA ALA A 783 -18.96 28.02 4.14
C ALA A 783 -18.65 29.25 5.00
N PHE A 784 -19.51 30.27 5.00
CA PHE A 784 -19.37 31.42 5.90
C PHE A 784 -19.56 31.04 7.37
N LEU A 785 -20.58 30.23 7.69
CA LEU A 785 -20.80 29.71 9.05
C LEU A 785 -19.61 28.88 9.54
N MET A 786 -18.97 28.09 8.66
CA MET A 786 -17.78 27.31 9.00
C MET A 786 -16.58 28.20 9.29
N THR A 787 -16.37 29.28 8.55
CA THR A 787 -15.35 30.28 8.88
C THR A 787 -15.59 30.85 10.28
N GLY A 788 -16.84 31.23 10.59
CA GLY A 788 -17.23 31.69 11.93
C GLY A 788 -17.00 30.63 13.02
N THR A 789 -17.27 29.36 12.71
CA THR A 789 -17.05 28.23 13.61
C THR A 789 -15.57 28.00 13.91
N ILE A 790 -14.71 28.06 12.89
CA ILE A 790 -13.26 27.94 13.06
C ILE A 790 -12.73 29.10 13.92
N LEU A 791 -13.14 30.34 13.64
CA LEU A 791 -12.77 31.51 14.44
C LEU A 791 -13.29 31.42 15.87
N SER A 792 -14.51 30.89 16.07
CA SER A 792 -15.09 30.65 17.39
C SER A 792 -14.27 29.66 18.20
N ILE A 793 -13.78 28.59 17.59
CA ILE A 793 -12.96 27.59 18.27
C ILE A 793 -11.60 28.18 18.65
N ILE A 794 -10.99 28.96 17.74
CA ILE A 794 -9.75 29.71 18.05
C ILE A 794 -9.99 30.70 19.19
N GLY A 795 -11.10 31.44 19.14
CA GLY A 795 -11.49 32.37 20.20
C GLY A 795 -11.70 31.68 21.54
N ASP A 796 -12.29 30.49 21.54
CA ASP A 796 -12.51 29.69 22.76
C ASP A 796 -11.18 29.22 23.39
N ILE A 797 -10.24 28.76 22.56
CA ILE A 797 -8.87 28.41 23.01
C ILE A 797 -8.20 29.62 23.68
N VAL A 798 -8.31 30.80 23.06
CA VAL A 798 -7.72 32.05 23.58
C VAL A 798 -8.41 32.48 24.88
N LYS A 799 -9.74 32.41 24.93
CA LYS A 799 -10.53 32.82 26.11
C LYS A 799 -10.26 31.92 27.32
N GLN A 800 -10.15 30.61 27.10
CA GLN A 800 -9.90 29.64 28.16
C GLN A 800 -8.42 29.50 28.52
N GLN A 801 -7.52 30.17 27.79
CA GLN A 801 -6.05 30.09 27.96
C GLN A 801 -5.53 28.64 27.93
N THR A 802 -6.23 27.76 27.22
CA THR A 802 -5.87 26.35 27.11
C THR A 802 -6.27 25.80 25.74
N PHE A 803 -5.39 25.02 25.14
CA PHE A 803 -5.69 24.27 23.92
C PHE A 803 -6.48 22.98 24.20
N MET A 804 -6.67 22.63 25.48
CA MET A 804 -7.30 21.38 25.91
C MET A 804 -8.84 21.40 25.87
N THR A 805 -9.44 22.38 25.19
CA THR A 805 -10.89 22.37 24.95
C THR A 805 -11.22 21.22 23.98
N PRO A 806 -12.36 20.51 24.13
CA PRO A 806 -12.68 19.39 23.24
C PRO A 806 -12.65 19.75 21.75
N SER A 807 -13.20 20.93 21.40
CA SER A 807 -13.19 21.45 20.02
C SER A 807 -11.80 21.88 19.56
N GLY A 808 -10.99 22.45 20.45
CA GLY A 808 -9.61 22.84 20.16
C GLY A 808 -8.70 21.62 19.93
N LEU A 809 -8.81 20.60 20.79
CA LEU A 809 -8.13 19.31 20.62
C LEU A 809 -8.52 18.62 19.32
N PHE A 810 -9.80 18.67 18.95
CA PHE A 810 -10.27 18.10 17.68
C PHE A 810 -9.65 18.80 16.47
N ILE A 811 -9.73 20.14 16.38
CA ILE A 811 -9.16 20.87 15.23
C ILE A 811 -7.64 20.74 15.19
N ILE A 812 -6.94 20.98 16.31
CA ILE A 812 -5.49 20.88 16.35
C ILE A 812 -5.05 19.45 16.03
N GLY A 813 -5.71 18.45 16.59
CA GLY A 813 -5.45 17.04 16.32
C GLY A 813 -5.63 16.69 14.85
N MET A 814 -6.74 17.12 14.22
CA MET A 814 -7.01 16.89 12.81
C MET A 814 -6.02 17.64 11.90
N THR A 815 -5.69 18.89 12.22
CA THR A 815 -4.69 19.67 11.47
C THR A 815 -3.30 19.03 11.58
N LEU A 816 -2.86 18.63 12.78
CA LEU A 816 -1.60 17.92 12.98
C LEU A 816 -1.61 16.58 12.24
N LEU A 817 -2.70 15.82 12.30
CA LEU A 817 -2.86 14.56 11.58
C LEU A 817 -2.66 14.77 10.07
N TYR A 818 -3.33 15.75 9.46
CA TYR A 818 -3.21 16.00 8.02
C TYR A 818 -1.85 16.58 7.62
N ILE A 819 -1.27 17.49 8.41
CA ILE A 819 0.08 18.03 8.14
C ILE A 819 1.14 16.93 8.23
N THR A 820 1.11 16.12 9.28
CA THR A 820 2.07 15.01 9.45
C THR A 820 1.88 13.95 8.36
N THR A 821 0.64 13.62 8.01
CA THR A 821 0.34 12.69 6.91
C THR A 821 0.84 13.22 5.57
N ALA A 822 0.62 14.50 5.27
CA ALA A 822 1.14 15.14 4.06
C ALA A 822 2.68 15.18 4.06
N ALA A 823 3.33 15.39 5.20
CA ALA A 823 4.79 15.37 5.33
C ALA A 823 5.38 13.99 4.99
N PHE A 824 4.66 12.91 5.28
CA PHE A 824 5.03 11.55 4.84
C PHE A 824 4.78 11.28 3.34
N HIS A 825 4.13 12.20 2.63
CA HIS A 825 3.86 12.13 1.18
C HIS A 825 4.41 13.38 0.46
N PRO A 826 5.76 13.54 0.39
CA PRO A 826 6.37 14.79 -0.06
C PRO A 826 6.01 15.21 -1.49
N GLN A 827 5.72 14.25 -2.38
CA GLN A 827 5.28 14.55 -3.76
C GLN A 827 3.90 15.20 -3.83
N GLU A 828 3.09 15.04 -2.78
CA GLU A 828 1.69 15.50 -2.71
C GLU A 828 1.49 16.49 -1.56
N PHE A 829 2.57 16.96 -0.93
CA PHE A 829 2.50 17.89 0.20
C PHE A 829 1.70 19.15 -0.17
N SER A 830 1.80 19.61 -1.42
CA SER A 830 1.07 20.76 -1.95
C SER A 830 -0.45 20.61 -1.91
N LEU A 831 -0.99 19.37 -1.84
CA LEU A 831 -2.43 19.14 -1.75
C LEU A 831 -3.04 19.69 -0.46
N ILE A 832 -2.23 19.92 0.58
CA ILE A 832 -2.71 20.48 1.85
C ILE A 832 -3.31 21.87 1.70
N ILE A 833 -2.89 22.62 0.67
CA ILE A 833 -3.45 23.95 0.35
C ILE A 833 -4.95 23.84 0.04
N TYR A 834 -5.35 22.77 -0.65
CA TYR A 834 -6.74 22.50 -0.96
C TYR A 834 -7.56 22.04 0.27
N GLY A 835 -6.87 21.64 1.35
CA GLY A 835 -7.50 21.27 2.63
C GLY A 835 -8.32 22.41 3.25
N VAL A 836 -7.93 23.68 3.04
CA VAL A 836 -8.71 24.83 3.52
C VAL A 836 -10.12 24.83 2.93
N LEU A 837 -10.23 24.64 1.62
CA LEU A 837 -11.53 24.56 0.94
C LEU A 837 -12.32 23.34 1.42
N TYR A 838 -11.65 22.21 1.65
CA TYR A 838 -12.28 21.00 2.19
C TYR A 838 -12.91 21.25 3.56
N PHE A 839 -12.19 21.88 4.49
CA PHE A 839 -12.70 22.21 5.83
C PHE A 839 -13.90 23.17 5.78
N LEU A 840 -13.86 24.19 4.92
CA LEU A 840 -14.99 25.11 4.72
C LEU A 840 -16.23 24.41 4.17
N CYS A 841 -16.04 23.37 3.36
CA CYS A 841 -17.12 22.62 2.72
C CYS A 841 -17.62 21.41 3.54
N ILE A 842 -17.16 21.21 4.78
CA ILE A 842 -17.59 20.06 5.62
C ILE A 842 -19.11 19.95 5.73
N PRO A 843 -19.89 21.01 6.05
CA PRO A 843 -21.35 20.90 6.09
C PRO A 843 -21.98 20.60 4.72
N SER A 844 -21.39 21.09 3.63
CA SER A 844 -21.86 20.74 2.29
C SER A 844 -21.69 19.24 2.02
N GLY A 845 -20.49 18.71 2.27
CA GLY A 845 -20.13 17.31 1.95
C GLY A 845 -20.72 16.27 2.88
N TYR A 846 -20.84 16.56 4.18
CA TYR A 846 -21.24 15.56 5.20
C TYR A 846 -22.66 15.74 5.74
N LEU A 847 -23.29 16.90 5.53
CA LEU A 847 -24.66 17.17 5.98
C LEU A 847 -25.63 17.31 4.79
N LEU A 848 -25.43 18.32 3.93
CA LEU A 848 -26.34 18.57 2.80
C LEU A 848 -26.31 17.44 1.75
N LEU A 849 -25.11 17.02 1.37
CA LEU A 849 -24.94 15.95 0.40
C LEU A 849 -25.45 14.61 0.93
N THR A 850 -25.26 14.32 2.22
CA THR A 850 -25.83 13.12 2.87
C THR A 850 -27.36 13.11 2.77
N ILE A 851 -28.01 14.23 3.11
CA ILE A 851 -29.47 14.39 2.97
C ILE A 851 -29.90 14.16 1.52
N TYR A 852 -29.27 14.85 0.57
CA TYR A 852 -29.60 14.70 -0.86
C TYR A 852 -29.44 13.26 -1.34
N SER A 853 -28.33 12.60 -0.97
CA SER A 853 -28.02 11.24 -1.42
C SER A 853 -29.01 10.19 -0.89
N ILE A 854 -29.44 10.31 0.37
CA ILE A 854 -30.36 9.36 1.01
C ILE A 854 -31.79 9.56 0.48
N VAL A 855 -32.26 10.80 0.38
CA VAL A 855 -33.63 11.08 -0.12
C VAL A 855 -33.81 10.65 -1.58
N ASN A 856 -32.76 10.77 -2.39
CA ASN A 856 -32.80 10.42 -3.82
C ASN A 856 -32.26 9.02 -4.13
N MET A 857 -32.30 8.09 -3.17
CA MET A 857 -31.88 6.69 -3.39
C MET A 857 -32.67 5.98 -4.49
N ASN A 858 -33.92 6.40 -4.72
CA ASN A 858 -34.78 5.90 -5.80
C ASN A 858 -34.24 6.26 -7.20
N ASN A 859 -33.39 7.27 -7.30
CA ASN A 859 -32.85 7.73 -8.58
C ASN A 859 -31.59 6.94 -8.97
N VAL A 860 -31.77 5.93 -9.83
CA VAL A 860 -30.72 5.04 -10.35
C VAL A 860 -30.08 5.52 -11.68
N THR A 861 -30.28 6.79 -12.04
CA THR A 861 -29.61 7.41 -13.20
C THR A 861 -28.12 7.60 -12.94
N TRP A 862 -27.31 7.57 -14.00
CA TRP A 862 -25.86 7.80 -13.88
C TRP A 862 -25.50 9.28 -13.70
N GLY A 863 -26.37 10.19 -14.15
CA GLY A 863 -26.43 11.60 -13.73
C GLY A 863 -25.28 12.52 -14.15
N THR A 864 -24.14 12.00 -14.62
CA THR A 864 -23.00 12.82 -15.08
C THR A 864 -23.04 13.10 -16.59
N ARG A 865 -23.65 12.21 -17.41
CA ARG A 865 -23.58 12.28 -18.89
C ARG A 865 -24.91 12.02 -19.63
N GLU A 866 -26.00 11.79 -18.92
CA GLU A 866 -27.33 11.51 -19.49
C GLU A 866 -28.06 12.76 -20.03
N THR A 867 -27.67 13.98 -19.62
CA THR A 867 -28.40 15.23 -19.90
C THR A 867 -27.78 16.15 -20.97
N GLY A 868 -26.68 15.78 -21.61
CA GLY A 868 -25.85 16.70 -22.41
C GLY A 868 -25.80 16.46 -23.93
N GLY A 869 -26.93 16.33 -24.63
CA GLY A 869 -26.97 15.91 -26.04
C GLY A 869 -27.00 16.99 -27.14
N LYS A 870 -26.94 18.30 -26.84
CA LYS A 870 -27.11 19.32 -27.91
C LYS A 870 -26.10 20.48 -27.96
N ALA A 871 -25.46 20.85 -26.85
CA ALA A 871 -24.61 22.05 -26.82
C ALA A 871 -23.14 21.82 -27.21
N LYS A 872 -22.56 20.65 -26.92
CA LYS A 872 -21.12 20.38 -27.14
C LYS A 872 -20.79 19.90 -28.56
N THR A 873 -21.72 19.26 -29.26
CA THR A 873 -21.53 18.77 -30.65
C THR A 873 -21.34 19.90 -31.66
N VAL A 874 -21.94 21.06 -31.40
CA VAL A 874 -21.79 22.27 -32.25
C VAL A 874 -20.36 22.81 -32.16
N ALA A 875 -19.75 22.83 -30.97
CA ALA A 875 -18.39 23.33 -30.77
C ALA A 875 -17.34 22.46 -31.51
N VAL A 876 -17.49 21.13 -31.46
CA VAL A 876 -16.58 20.19 -32.16
C VAL A 876 -16.72 20.30 -33.68
N ARG A 877 -17.93 20.46 -34.23
CA ARG A 877 -18.12 20.75 -35.66
C ARG A 877 -17.52 22.09 -36.09
N THR A 878 -17.56 23.10 -35.21
CA THR A 878 -17.02 24.43 -35.48
C THR A 878 -15.48 24.42 -35.47
N LEU A 879 -14.87 23.71 -34.52
CA LEU A 879 -13.43 23.46 -34.47
C LEU A 879 -12.95 22.64 -35.67
N ARG A 880 -13.68 21.59 -36.07
CA ARG A 880 -13.39 20.81 -37.29
C ARG A 880 -13.38 21.69 -38.55
N ARG A 881 -14.32 22.64 -38.65
CA ARG A 881 -14.38 23.59 -39.77
C ARG A 881 -13.20 24.57 -39.76
N GLN A 882 -12.84 25.10 -38.59
CA GLN A 882 -11.70 26.02 -38.45
C GLN A 882 -10.35 25.34 -38.74
N VAL A 883 -10.18 24.07 -38.34
CA VAL A 883 -8.95 23.31 -38.61
C VAL A 883 -8.83 22.94 -40.10
N LEU A 884 -9.93 22.54 -40.74
CA LEU A 884 -9.96 22.27 -42.19
C LEU A 884 -9.72 23.54 -43.03
N GLU A 885 -10.25 24.68 -42.61
CA GLU A 885 -10.02 25.99 -43.27
C GLU A 885 -8.60 26.53 -42.99
N ALA A 886 -7.97 26.20 -41.85
CA ALA A 886 -6.60 26.59 -41.52
C ALA A 886 -5.53 25.81 -42.31
N THR A 887 -5.82 24.59 -42.78
CA THR A 887 -4.90 23.79 -43.60
C THR A 887 -4.86 24.17 -45.09
N CYS A 888 -5.63 25.18 -45.54
CA CYS A 888 -5.65 25.59 -46.95
C CYS A 888 -5.03 26.97 -47.25
N TYR A 889 -4.40 27.62 -46.27
CA TYR A 889 -3.74 28.92 -46.47
C TYR A 889 -2.26 28.88 -46.11
N GLN A 890 -1.48 28.02 -46.78
CA GLN A 890 -0.02 28.18 -46.87
C GLN A 890 0.57 27.27 -47.95
N CYS A 891 0.35 27.61 -49.23
CA CYS A 891 1.29 27.27 -50.30
C CYS A 891 1.04 28.16 -51.54
N PRO A 892 1.92 29.13 -51.83
CA PRO A 892 1.86 29.94 -53.04
C PRO A 892 2.77 29.30 -54.11
N CYS A 893 2.27 28.35 -54.90
CA CYS A 893 2.82 28.01 -56.23
C CYS A 893 2.14 26.77 -56.85
N TRP A 894 1.10 26.97 -57.66
CA TRP A 894 0.98 26.25 -58.93
C TRP A 894 0.13 27.09 -59.89
N ASN A 895 0.79 27.83 -60.77
CA ASN A 895 0.16 28.57 -61.86
C ASN A 895 0.54 27.94 -63.20
N HIS A 896 -0.38 28.10 -64.15
CA HIS A 896 -0.37 27.79 -65.60
C HIS A 896 -0.79 26.36 -65.98
N GLU A 897 -1.81 26.13 -66.82
CA GLU A 897 -2.24 26.88 -68.02
C GLU A 897 -3.78 26.91 -68.25
N HIS A 898 -4.27 28.11 -68.65
CA HIS A 898 -5.37 28.49 -69.56
C HIS A 898 -6.22 27.38 -70.26
N SER A 899 -7.51 27.53 -70.65
CA SER A 899 -8.55 28.58 -70.59
C SER A 899 -9.81 28.06 -71.34
N ARG A 900 -10.97 28.67 -71.11
CA ARG A 900 -12.24 28.69 -71.90
C ARG A 900 -13.17 27.45 -71.86
N ARG A 901 -14.36 27.60 -71.28
CA ARG A 901 -15.59 28.03 -71.98
C ARG A 901 -16.77 28.21 -71.03
N GLU A 902 -17.58 29.20 -71.36
CA GLU A 902 -18.81 29.68 -70.73
C GLU A 902 -19.97 28.66 -70.78
N ASP A 903 -20.88 28.81 -69.82
CA ASP A 903 -22.33 28.61 -69.84
C ASP A 903 -22.96 27.66 -70.87
N THR A 904 -23.70 26.64 -70.38
CA THR A 904 -25.12 26.51 -70.76
C THR A 904 -25.93 25.64 -69.78
N ILE A 905 -27.10 26.17 -69.47
CA ILE A 905 -28.24 25.62 -68.73
C ILE A 905 -28.86 24.46 -69.52
N GLU A 906 -29.36 23.41 -68.84
CA GLU A 906 -30.69 22.84 -69.17
C GLU A 906 -31.27 21.98 -68.03
N LYS A 907 -32.57 22.17 -67.81
CA LYS A 907 -33.46 21.51 -66.84
C LYS A 907 -34.25 20.38 -67.52
N GLU A 908 -34.51 19.32 -66.73
CA GLU A 908 -35.68 18.40 -66.75
C GLU A 908 -35.89 17.47 -67.98
N PRO A 909 -36.73 16.39 -67.91
CA PRO A 909 -37.77 16.08 -66.91
C PRO A 909 -37.87 14.61 -66.40
N LEU A 910 -38.75 14.46 -65.40
CA LEU A 910 -39.39 13.24 -64.90
C LEU A 910 -40.13 12.42 -65.97
N LEU A 911 -40.12 11.09 -65.82
CA LEU A 911 -41.13 10.15 -66.34
C LEU A 911 -41.13 8.86 -65.48
N GLY A 912 -42.25 8.55 -64.83
CA GLY A 912 -42.69 7.15 -64.60
C GLY A 912 -43.83 6.84 -65.60
N PRO A 913 -44.66 5.79 -65.43
CA PRO A 913 -44.52 4.51 -64.70
C PRO A 913 -44.86 3.28 -65.61
N THR A 914 -44.61 2.03 -65.17
CA THR A 914 -45.33 0.82 -65.65
C THR A 914 -45.24 -0.38 -64.67
N THR A 915 -46.38 -0.68 -64.01
CA THR A 915 -47.07 -2.00 -63.80
C THR A 915 -46.33 -3.31 -64.16
N SER A 916 -46.45 -4.50 -63.52
CA SER A 916 -47.26 -5.11 -62.42
C SER A 916 -46.78 -6.61 -62.22
N PRO A 917 -47.52 -7.59 -61.62
CA PRO A 917 -47.21 -8.22 -60.31
C PRO A 917 -47.03 -9.78 -60.32
N ASP A 918 -46.68 -10.36 -59.17
CA ASP A 918 -46.89 -11.76 -58.68
C ASP A 918 -45.73 -12.13 -57.73
N LYS A 919 -45.83 -12.80 -56.58
CA LYS A 919 -46.88 -13.49 -55.82
C LYS A 919 -46.30 -13.74 -54.42
N ASP A 920 -47.11 -13.57 -53.37
CA ASP A 920 -46.87 -14.16 -52.05
C ASP A 920 -46.92 -15.70 -52.11
N PRO A 921 -46.38 -16.38 -51.09
CA PRO A 921 -47.34 -16.97 -50.16
C PRO A 921 -47.01 -16.73 -48.69
N GLN A 922 -48.07 -16.37 -47.97
CA GLN A 922 -48.22 -16.51 -46.53
C GLN A 922 -47.99 -17.97 -46.09
N VAL A 923 -47.33 -18.15 -44.95
CA VAL A 923 -47.59 -19.29 -44.06
C VAL A 923 -47.82 -18.77 -42.64
N HIS A 924 -48.99 -19.13 -42.14
CA HIS A 924 -49.55 -18.88 -40.82
C HIS A 924 -49.01 -19.87 -39.77
N VAL A 925 -48.92 -19.37 -38.52
CA VAL A 925 -49.28 -20.03 -37.24
C VAL A 925 -48.36 -21.16 -36.71
N ALA A 926 -47.79 -20.95 -35.52
CA ALA A 926 -48.15 -21.71 -34.32
C ALA A 926 -47.48 -21.14 -33.05
N SER A 927 -48.34 -20.60 -32.19
CA SER A 927 -48.13 -20.41 -30.75
C SER A 927 -48.17 -21.76 -30.04
N GLU A 928 -47.22 -22.05 -29.16
CA GLU A 928 -47.40 -23.03 -28.08
C GLU A 928 -46.86 -22.48 -26.75
N GLU A 929 -47.80 -22.29 -25.84
CA GLU A 929 -47.62 -22.13 -24.40
C GLU A 929 -47.42 -23.49 -23.72
N ASN A 930 -46.81 -23.42 -22.53
CA ASN A 930 -46.90 -24.32 -21.36
C ASN A 930 -45.94 -25.51 -21.22
N GLY A 931 -45.24 -25.52 -20.07
CA GLY A 931 -44.94 -26.78 -19.37
C GLY A 931 -43.77 -26.78 -18.38
N ARG A 932 -43.98 -26.21 -17.18
CA ARG A 932 -43.24 -26.38 -15.90
C ARG A 932 -41.86 -25.75 -15.70
#